data_AF-A0A2T6KV80-F1
#
_entry.id   AF-A0A2T6KV80-F1
#
_cell.length_a   1.000
_cell.length_b   1.000
_cell.length_c   1.000
_cell.angle_alpha   90.00
_cell.angle_beta   90.00
_cell.angle_gamma   90.00
#
_symmetry.space_group_name_H-M   'P 1'
#
loop_
_entity.id
_entity.type
_entity.pdbx_description
1 polymer ?
#
loop_
_entity_poly.entity_id
_entity_poly.type
_entity_poly.pdbx_seq_one_letter_code
_entity_poly.pdbx_strand_id
1 'polypeptide(L)'
;MPRRNRFIQRSPLTLRNRFIRERLTPRRLAHRWATGLSVAVLVSAGALIATPAGAVAPATTAPTTTTPATPADTVVTAVDFEDGTTGTWTPSGGAGLDVVADPDGAGSVLAITRAADYEGIQSPTGIFQPGVTYTFSMRARLPEPAGPTAPTSAGIRFVMKPSYTWIGNTTIGTEWTTVTGTYTADGDPAELQAYIGSTDQDAPYTILVDDVLVSTGEPPVIEDLTGIKETTDFPVGVAIDSRETSGAAAELLTRHFGQITPENHMKPEAWYDADRTLRRHPEATALMDFARANDLRVYGHVLVWHSQTPEWFFQDDAGEPLPADATGQAILRERLRAHVFGIAENLSADYGPFGSDTNPLVAFDVVNEVVSDGGENPDGLRRSEWFRILGEEYIDLAFEYADEAFNETYAAPPSDTVGERPVTLFINDYNTEQGGKQDRYRALVDRLLARGVPVDGVGHQFHVSLAMPVGALDAAIERFADLPVTQAVTELDVTTGTPVSQARLIDQGYWFRDAFEVFRAHAEDLFSVTAWGLTDGRSWRADSGAPLIFDDRYQAKPAYYGAAGAELPARLRTANVFAGDVPLDGSATTSPEWDRLPRHTFAAPGGGETAFQLRWAADHLTAFVSVDDAEAAPGDAVTLELGDAESSVEYTVGRDGTATGGETGGGTGPGTGADAVATEREGGYDVVVHLPAALEEGATATFDARVTSGDETTAWNTPGALGTLTLIEELSYLEVAQASDTPVIDGDVDDVWASADEVTTAKEVEGSSGAVATVRTLWSGGTLFVLADVADPVVDVSGSDPWVQDSVEIYVDGGNAKNGGYRADDTQIRVSARNAVSFGTGDEAAQRARVASATALTDGGYRVEASVDLLSYGGPGTFHGLDFQVNDATGGARTAVRNWADPTGAGYQSTARWGVGQLVGLPVPAWKAGTVYTAGDQVSHEGAVFTALWWTRDQRPGATPWGPWAEVGAPVVCASGTDPAWTESWEYDGGETVVHDGHRWTARWYSRNQEPGSTPWGPWQDIGAC
;
A
#
# COMPACT_ATOMS: atom_id res chain seq x y z
N MET A 1 29.38 48.91 34.32
CA MET A 1 29.82 49.18 35.72
C MET A 1 28.57 49.26 36.61
N PRO A 2 28.61 49.04 37.94
CA PRO A 2 29.58 48.28 38.75
C PRO A 2 28.97 47.31 39.81
N ARG A 3 29.46 46.07 39.86
CA ARG A 3 30.06 45.36 41.03
C ARG A 3 29.52 45.54 42.47
N ARG A 4 29.27 44.40 43.17
CA ARG A 4 30.03 43.83 44.34
C ARG A 4 29.31 42.54 44.85
N ASN A 5 29.94 41.37 45.11
CA ASN A 5 30.92 40.96 46.16
C ASN A 5 30.32 40.91 47.60
N ARG A 6 30.59 39.92 48.50
CA ARG A 6 31.79 39.04 48.66
C ARG A 6 31.67 37.92 49.76
N PHE A 7 32.54 36.90 49.70
CA PHE A 7 32.96 35.90 50.75
C PHE A 7 31.91 34.88 51.28
N ILE A 8 32.13 33.56 51.56
CA ILE A 8 33.26 32.57 51.69
C ILE A 8 33.69 32.18 53.13
N GLN A 9 33.52 30.89 53.51
CA GLN A 9 34.42 29.96 54.28
C GLN A 9 33.63 28.71 54.78
N ARG A 10 34.16 27.47 54.98
CA ARG A 10 35.36 26.75 54.46
C ARG A 10 35.24 25.21 54.73
N SER A 11 35.91 24.37 53.93
CA SER A 11 35.90 22.88 53.97
C SER A 11 36.84 22.23 55.01
N PRO A 12 36.94 20.87 55.10
CA PRO A 12 38.12 20.19 54.50
C PRO A 12 38.02 18.69 54.05
N LEU A 13 38.72 18.36 52.93
CA LEU A 13 39.53 17.14 52.64
C LEU A 13 38.85 15.73 52.58
N THR A 14 39.16 14.77 51.69
CA THR A 14 40.06 14.57 50.50
C THR A 14 39.46 13.38 49.68
N LEU A 15 39.84 12.94 48.46
CA LEU A 15 40.92 13.14 47.47
C LEU A 15 40.37 13.79 46.16
N ARG A 16 41.05 14.19 45.07
CA ARG A 16 42.33 13.95 44.33
C ARG A 16 42.33 12.81 43.27
N ASN A 17 42.68 13.01 41.98
CA ASN A 17 42.91 14.25 41.19
C ASN A 17 43.19 14.02 39.65
N ARG A 18 42.60 14.84 38.74
CA ARG A 18 43.16 15.41 37.45
C ARG A 18 43.27 14.53 36.16
N PHE A 19 43.22 15.07 34.90
CA PHE A 19 42.95 16.45 34.38
C PHE A 19 42.60 16.57 32.86
N ILE A 20 41.70 17.52 32.53
CA ILE A 20 41.71 18.59 31.47
C ILE A 20 41.95 18.27 29.97
N ARG A 21 40.88 18.36 29.14
CA ARG A 21 40.39 19.50 28.26
C ARG A 21 41.31 20.23 27.25
N GLU A 22 40.65 20.71 26.17
CA GLU A 22 41.07 21.65 25.08
C GLU A 22 42.01 21.04 23.99
N ARG A 23 41.81 21.20 22.66
CA ARG A 23 41.23 22.29 21.85
C ARG A 23 40.60 21.86 20.50
N LEU A 24 39.78 22.74 19.93
CA LEU A 24 39.39 22.87 18.50
C LEU A 24 40.49 23.67 17.72
N THR A 25 40.67 23.73 16.40
CA THR A 25 40.16 23.13 15.12
C THR A 25 41.06 23.71 13.98
N PRO A 26 40.88 23.43 12.67
CA PRO A 26 40.64 22.17 11.93
C PRO A 26 41.67 21.96 10.78
N ARG A 27 41.74 20.79 10.10
CA ARG A 27 42.24 20.71 8.70
C ARG A 27 41.97 19.41 7.93
N ARG A 28 41.66 19.62 6.64
CA ARG A 28 41.53 18.69 5.51
C ARG A 28 42.45 17.45 5.52
N LEU A 29 41.90 16.32 5.10
CA LEU A 29 42.63 15.16 4.57
C LEU A 29 42.45 15.07 3.05
N ALA A 30 43.44 14.49 2.36
CA ALA A 30 43.42 14.22 0.93
C ALA A 30 44.04 12.84 0.66
N HIS A 31 43.49 12.10 -0.29
CA HIS A 31 43.98 10.77 -0.67
C HIS A 31 45.38 10.82 -1.30
N ARG A 32 46.22 9.81 -1.03
CA ARG A 32 47.12 9.22 -2.04
C ARG A 32 47.71 7.85 -1.65
N TRP A 33 47.82 7.02 -2.68
CA TRP A 33 48.25 5.62 -2.73
C TRP A 33 49.75 5.40 -2.40
N ALA A 34 50.11 4.20 -1.92
CA ALA A 34 51.41 3.56 -2.22
C ALA A 34 51.46 2.03 -1.97
N THR A 35 51.79 1.30 -3.04
CA THR A 35 52.20 -0.12 -3.21
C THR A 35 53.21 -0.74 -2.22
N GLY A 36 53.25 -2.09 -2.12
CA GLY A 36 54.54 -2.80 -2.32
C GLY A 36 54.88 -4.15 -1.61
N LEU A 37 54.79 -5.25 -2.37
CA LEU A 37 55.72 -6.42 -2.47
C LEU A 37 56.00 -7.43 -1.31
N SER A 38 55.52 -8.65 -1.58
CA SER A 38 56.09 -10.02 -1.44
C SER A 38 57.46 -10.31 -0.81
N VAL A 39 57.52 -11.42 -0.05
CA VAL A 39 58.70 -12.31 0.14
C VAL A 39 58.24 -13.78 0.11
N ALA A 40 59.06 -14.71 -0.41
CA ALA A 40 58.77 -16.16 -0.48
C ALA A 40 59.96 -16.99 0.07
N VAL A 41 59.77 -18.28 0.39
CA VAL A 41 60.90 -19.24 0.53
C VAL A 41 60.51 -20.72 0.32
N LEU A 42 61.21 -21.34 -0.64
CA LEU A 42 61.51 -22.77 -0.91
C LEU A 42 60.44 -23.87 -1.06
N VAL A 43 60.88 -24.89 -1.80
CA VAL A 43 60.20 -26.10 -2.26
C VAL A 43 60.99 -27.33 -1.80
N SER A 44 60.35 -28.50 -1.71
CA SER A 44 61.03 -29.81 -1.76
C SER A 44 60.18 -30.77 -2.60
N ALA A 45 60.81 -31.49 -3.53
CA ALA A 45 60.11 -32.24 -4.58
C ALA A 45 60.19 -33.76 -4.37
N GLY A 46 59.10 -34.45 -4.72
CA GLY A 46 59.06 -35.91 -4.86
C GLY A 46 58.17 -36.26 -6.05
N ALA A 47 58.74 -36.88 -7.08
CA ALA A 47 58.04 -37.15 -8.34
C ALA A 47 57.79 -38.65 -8.53
N LEU A 48 56.62 -39.00 -9.06
CA LEU A 48 56.37 -40.27 -9.74
C LEU A 48 55.57 -40.01 -11.03
N ILE A 49 55.70 -40.91 -12.01
CA ILE A 49 55.37 -40.64 -13.42
C ILE A 49 54.22 -41.53 -13.89
N ALA A 50 53.19 -40.91 -14.46
CA ALA A 50 52.25 -41.53 -15.38
C ALA A 50 51.70 -40.48 -16.36
N THR A 51 51.50 -40.85 -17.62
CA THR A 51 51.02 -39.99 -18.73
C THR A 51 50.20 -40.83 -19.73
N PRO A 52 49.48 -40.23 -20.69
CA PRO A 52 48.41 -39.26 -20.47
C PRO A 52 47.11 -39.67 -21.20
N ALA A 53 45.97 -39.11 -20.79
CA ALA A 53 44.71 -39.16 -21.55
C ALA A 53 44.02 -37.79 -21.49
N GLY A 54 43.28 -37.42 -22.54
CA GLY A 54 42.78 -36.05 -22.71
C GLY A 54 41.64 -35.70 -21.75
N ALA A 55 41.76 -34.56 -21.08
CA ALA A 55 40.64 -33.95 -20.36
C ALA A 55 39.74 -33.22 -21.37
N VAL A 56 38.53 -33.74 -21.58
CA VAL A 56 37.41 -32.94 -22.08
C VAL A 56 36.92 -32.12 -20.89
N ALA A 57 36.81 -30.80 -21.04
CA ALA A 57 36.17 -29.97 -20.02
C ALA A 57 34.66 -30.30 -19.99
N PRO A 58 34.08 -30.63 -18.82
CA PRO A 58 32.63 -30.73 -18.73
C PRO A 58 32.04 -29.33 -18.94
N ALA A 59 31.03 -29.22 -19.82
CA ALA A 59 30.27 -28.00 -19.94
C ALA A 59 29.50 -27.78 -18.63
N THR A 60 29.61 -26.59 -18.05
CA THR A 60 28.74 -26.15 -16.95
C THR A 60 27.36 -25.83 -17.53
N THR A 61 26.51 -26.86 -17.62
CA THR A 61 25.08 -26.65 -17.81
C THR A 61 24.55 -25.90 -16.60
N ALA A 62 23.95 -24.72 -16.82
CA ALA A 62 23.12 -24.08 -15.81
C ALA A 62 22.00 -25.05 -15.40
N PRO A 63 21.51 -25.00 -14.15
CA PRO A 63 20.37 -25.81 -13.76
C PRO A 63 19.13 -25.33 -14.52
N THR A 64 18.66 -26.11 -15.48
CA THR A 64 17.31 -25.91 -16.03
C THR A 64 16.31 -26.13 -14.91
N THR A 65 15.60 -25.08 -14.53
CA THR A 65 14.46 -25.10 -13.61
C THR A 65 13.26 -25.78 -14.27
N THR A 66 13.37 -27.08 -14.52
CA THR A 66 12.18 -27.90 -14.79
C THR A 66 11.34 -27.90 -13.51
N THR A 67 10.18 -27.27 -13.57
CA THR A 67 9.17 -27.31 -12.51
C THR A 67 8.99 -28.76 -12.04
N PRO A 68 9.13 -29.06 -10.73
CA PRO A 68 8.82 -30.39 -10.23
C PRO A 68 7.38 -30.72 -10.62
N ALA A 69 7.17 -31.90 -11.23
CA ALA A 69 5.82 -32.36 -11.49
C ALA A 69 5.10 -32.51 -10.15
N THR A 70 4.03 -31.75 -9.93
CA THR A 70 3.31 -31.67 -8.66
C THR A 70 3.00 -33.09 -8.15
N PRO A 71 3.43 -33.46 -6.93
CA PRO A 71 3.04 -34.74 -6.36
C PRO A 71 1.52 -34.80 -6.26
N ALA A 72 0.92 -35.88 -6.73
CA ALA A 72 -0.54 -36.00 -6.79
C ALA A 72 -1.12 -36.08 -5.38
N ASP A 73 -2.12 -35.24 -5.11
CA ASP A 73 -2.93 -35.22 -3.89
C ASP A 73 -3.29 -36.61 -3.37
N THR A 74 -3.13 -36.81 -2.06
CA THR A 74 -3.60 -38.02 -1.38
C THR A 74 -5.10 -37.89 -1.11
N VAL A 75 -5.91 -38.72 -1.78
CA VAL A 75 -7.35 -38.81 -1.55
C VAL A 75 -7.63 -39.38 -0.15
N VAL A 76 -8.40 -38.64 0.64
CA VAL A 76 -8.78 -38.95 2.02
C VAL A 76 -10.16 -39.61 2.06
N THR A 77 -11.10 -39.07 1.29
CA THR A 77 -12.38 -39.71 0.97
C THR A 77 -12.88 -39.17 -0.38
N ALA A 78 -13.49 -40.05 -1.18
CA ALA A 78 -14.16 -39.68 -2.43
C ALA A 78 -15.47 -40.46 -2.54
N VAL A 79 -16.53 -39.81 -3.02
CA VAL A 79 -17.84 -40.41 -3.30
C VAL A 79 -18.43 -39.76 -4.56
N ASP A 80 -18.59 -40.58 -5.60
CA ASP A 80 -19.13 -40.25 -6.94
C ASP A 80 -20.55 -40.81 -7.16
N PHE A 81 -21.13 -41.47 -6.15
CA PHE A 81 -22.49 -42.04 -6.11
C PHE A 81 -22.87 -43.06 -7.22
N GLU A 82 -22.00 -43.31 -8.20
CA GLU A 82 -22.17 -44.28 -9.31
C GLU A 82 -22.42 -45.73 -8.86
N ASP A 83 -21.97 -46.11 -7.65
CA ASP A 83 -22.25 -47.43 -7.09
C ASP A 83 -23.66 -47.56 -6.46
N GLY A 84 -24.42 -46.46 -6.42
CA GLY A 84 -25.75 -46.38 -5.82
C GLY A 84 -25.75 -46.15 -4.31
N THR A 85 -24.61 -45.78 -3.71
CA THR A 85 -24.45 -45.61 -2.26
C THR A 85 -23.81 -44.26 -1.89
N THR A 86 -23.86 -43.92 -0.59
CA THR A 86 -23.12 -42.79 -0.02
C THR A 86 -21.69 -43.16 0.45
N GLY A 87 -21.18 -44.33 0.07
CA GLY A 87 -19.89 -44.84 0.53
C GLY A 87 -19.81 -44.96 2.05
N THR A 88 -18.87 -44.23 2.65
CA THR A 88 -18.68 -44.13 4.11
C THR A 88 -19.40 -42.94 4.76
N TRP A 89 -20.00 -42.04 3.95
CA TRP A 89 -20.68 -40.85 4.45
C TRP A 89 -22.11 -41.19 4.92
N THR A 90 -22.59 -40.45 5.93
CA THR A 90 -23.82 -40.74 6.69
C THR A 90 -24.74 -39.52 6.76
N PRO A 91 -26.04 -39.65 7.09
CA PRO A 91 -26.92 -38.49 7.29
C PRO A 91 -26.46 -37.58 8.45
N SER A 92 -26.52 -36.27 8.23
CA SER A 92 -26.51 -35.24 9.28
C SER A 92 -27.96 -34.77 9.50
N GLY A 93 -28.40 -34.70 10.76
CA GLY A 93 -29.78 -34.32 11.10
C GLY A 93 -30.83 -35.32 10.59
N GLY A 94 -31.99 -34.82 10.17
CA GLY A 94 -33.13 -35.61 9.65
C GLY A 94 -33.20 -35.73 8.13
N ALA A 95 -32.13 -35.41 7.39
CA ALA A 95 -32.14 -35.37 5.92
C ALA A 95 -32.56 -36.69 5.27
N GLY A 96 -33.37 -36.59 4.21
CA GLY A 96 -33.60 -37.68 3.26
C GLY A 96 -32.45 -37.72 2.26
N LEU A 97 -31.78 -38.88 2.15
CA LEU A 97 -30.69 -39.12 1.21
C LEU A 97 -31.12 -40.20 0.21
N ASP A 98 -31.33 -39.82 -1.05
CA ASP A 98 -31.67 -40.72 -2.15
C ASP A 98 -30.63 -40.56 -3.27
N VAL A 99 -30.01 -41.65 -3.73
CA VAL A 99 -29.18 -41.62 -4.95
C VAL A 99 -30.11 -41.76 -6.15
N VAL A 100 -30.06 -40.79 -7.05
CA VAL A 100 -30.94 -40.62 -8.22
C VAL A 100 -30.11 -40.51 -9.50
N ALA A 101 -30.72 -40.65 -10.67
CA ALA A 101 -30.01 -40.41 -11.94
C ALA A 101 -29.67 -38.92 -12.11
N ASP A 102 -28.49 -38.62 -12.65
CA ASP A 102 -28.09 -37.27 -13.08
C ASP A 102 -29.13 -36.67 -14.06
N PRO A 103 -29.67 -35.46 -13.81
CA PRO A 103 -30.57 -34.78 -14.74
C PRO A 103 -30.00 -34.53 -16.15
N ASP A 104 -28.69 -34.33 -16.28
CA ASP A 104 -28.07 -33.82 -17.51
C ASP A 104 -27.38 -34.90 -18.38
N GLY A 105 -27.17 -36.09 -17.83
CA GLY A 105 -26.22 -37.06 -18.39
C GLY A 105 -26.57 -38.53 -18.20
N ALA A 106 -25.54 -39.32 -17.95
CA ALA A 106 -25.61 -40.75 -17.74
C ALA A 106 -24.72 -41.12 -16.56
N GLY A 107 -25.28 -40.96 -15.37
CA GLY A 107 -24.64 -41.20 -14.08
C GLY A 107 -25.65 -41.13 -12.93
N SER A 108 -25.16 -41.12 -11.70
CA SER A 108 -25.96 -41.10 -10.46
C SER A 108 -25.46 -40.02 -9.50
N VAL A 109 -26.38 -39.26 -8.90
CA VAL A 109 -26.06 -38.14 -7.99
C VAL A 109 -26.87 -38.24 -6.71
N LEU A 110 -26.40 -37.62 -5.63
CA LEU A 110 -27.08 -37.62 -4.35
C LEU A 110 -28.12 -36.50 -4.26
N ALA A 111 -29.40 -36.87 -4.19
CA ALA A 111 -30.47 -35.96 -3.79
C ALA A 111 -30.55 -35.88 -2.26
N ILE A 112 -30.25 -34.71 -1.71
CA ILE A 112 -30.35 -34.40 -0.29
C ILE A 112 -31.61 -33.55 -0.06
N THR A 113 -32.64 -34.15 0.52
CA THR A 113 -33.88 -33.44 0.91
C THR A 113 -33.83 -33.05 2.38
N ARG A 114 -33.99 -31.74 2.65
CA ARG A 114 -33.59 -31.09 3.91
C ARG A 114 -34.65 -30.09 4.40
N ALA A 115 -34.78 -29.93 5.71
CA ALA A 115 -35.70 -28.98 6.35
C ALA A 115 -35.01 -27.94 7.26
N ALA A 116 -33.71 -28.08 7.54
CA ALA A 116 -32.89 -27.08 8.23
C ALA A 116 -31.43 -27.05 7.70
N ASP A 117 -30.65 -26.03 8.07
CA ASP A 117 -29.29 -25.74 7.56
C ASP A 117 -28.21 -26.78 7.94
N TYR A 118 -28.38 -27.44 9.08
CA TYR A 118 -27.53 -28.54 9.57
C TYR A 118 -27.87 -29.92 8.99
N GLU A 119 -28.97 -30.05 8.24
CA GLU A 119 -29.44 -31.33 7.69
C GLU A 119 -28.80 -31.63 6.34
N GLY A 120 -28.15 -32.79 6.22
CA GLY A 120 -27.49 -33.17 4.97
C GLY A 120 -26.75 -34.49 5.07
N ILE A 121 -25.52 -34.52 4.57
CA ILE A 121 -24.63 -35.68 4.64
C ILE A 121 -23.29 -35.27 5.28
N GLN A 122 -22.66 -36.19 6.03
CA GLN A 122 -21.43 -35.97 6.81
C GLN A 122 -20.44 -37.14 6.67
N SER A 123 -19.15 -36.81 6.77
CA SER A 123 -18.03 -37.76 6.68
C SER A 123 -17.97 -38.71 7.90
N PRO A 124 -17.11 -39.73 7.86
CA PRO A 124 -16.57 -40.34 9.08
C PRO A 124 -15.80 -39.33 9.94
N THR A 125 -15.64 -39.60 11.23
CA THR A 125 -14.58 -39.01 12.07
C THR A 125 -13.28 -39.81 11.94
N GLY A 126 -12.18 -39.28 12.48
CA GLY A 126 -10.86 -39.91 12.49
C GLY A 126 -10.04 -39.77 11.21
N ILE A 127 -10.62 -39.16 10.16
CA ILE A 127 -9.96 -38.97 8.85
C ILE A 127 -9.18 -37.65 8.75
N PHE A 128 -9.51 -36.67 9.59
CA PHE A 128 -8.82 -35.38 9.70
C PHE A 128 -7.78 -35.46 10.83
N GLN A 129 -6.53 -35.09 10.55
CA GLN A 129 -5.41 -35.13 11.50
C GLN A 129 -4.96 -33.70 11.83
N PRO A 130 -4.58 -33.36 13.07
CA PRO A 130 -4.33 -31.96 13.45
C PRO A 130 -3.06 -31.43 12.76
N GLY A 131 -3.10 -30.16 12.36
CA GLY A 131 -2.04 -29.50 11.60
C GLY A 131 -1.96 -29.89 10.12
N VAL A 132 -2.92 -30.67 9.59
CA VAL A 132 -2.99 -31.04 8.16
C VAL A 132 -4.05 -30.20 7.44
N THR A 133 -3.67 -29.61 6.31
CA THR A 133 -4.58 -28.86 5.43
C THR A 133 -5.22 -29.77 4.39
N TYR A 134 -6.55 -29.82 4.41
CA TYR A 134 -7.38 -30.63 3.51
C TYR A 134 -8.06 -29.76 2.47
N THR A 135 -8.10 -30.22 1.22
CA THR A 135 -8.88 -29.62 0.13
C THR A 135 -10.21 -30.36 0.01
N PHE A 136 -11.31 -29.62 0.00
CA PHE A 136 -12.67 -30.14 -0.17
C PHE A 136 -13.21 -29.70 -1.53
N SER A 137 -13.89 -30.60 -2.23
CA SER A 137 -14.57 -30.32 -3.49
C SER A 137 -15.87 -31.12 -3.57
N MET A 138 -16.90 -30.54 -4.17
CA MET A 138 -18.08 -31.23 -4.70
C MET A 138 -18.65 -30.45 -5.88
N ARG A 139 -19.47 -31.09 -6.70
CA ARG A 139 -20.39 -30.40 -7.61
C ARG A 139 -21.78 -30.37 -6.96
N ALA A 140 -22.49 -29.26 -7.10
CA ALA A 140 -23.85 -29.12 -6.59
C ALA A 140 -24.76 -28.29 -7.50
N ARG A 141 -26.05 -28.61 -7.51
CA ARG A 141 -27.12 -27.84 -8.20
C ARG A 141 -28.46 -27.99 -7.49
N LEU A 142 -29.39 -27.09 -7.80
CA LEU A 142 -30.80 -27.30 -7.55
C LEU A 142 -31.45 -28.13 -8.68
N PRO A 143 -32.46 -28.97 -8.38
CA PRO A 143 -33.36 -29.51 -9.39
C PRO A 143 -34.14 -28.40 -10.11
N GLU A 144 -34.69 -28.72 -11.29
CA GLU A 144 -35.59 -27.81 -12.01
C GLU A 144 -36.79 -27.35 -11.13
N PRO A 145 -37.13 -26.05 -11.09
CA PRO A 145 -38.17 -25.52 -10.20
C PRO A 145 -39.55 -26.17 -10.39
N ALA A 146 -39.95 -27.01 -9.44
CA ALA A 146 -41.22 -27.75 -9.45
C ALA A 146 -42.48 -26.87 -9.31
N GLY A 147 -42.32 -25.55 -9.16
CA GLY A 147 -43.40 -24.57 -9.07
C GLY A 147 -42.87 -23.17 -8.72
N PRO A 148 -43.74 -22.14 -8.68
CA PRO A 148 -43.36 -20.75 -8.40
C PRO A 148 -42.96 -20.46 -6.94
N THR A 149 -42.86 -21.51 -6.11
CA THR A 149 -42.43 -21.46 -4.70
C THR A 149 -41.29 -22.43 -4.42
N ALA A 150 -40.66 -23.00 -5.46
CA ALA A 150 -39.40 -23.73 -5.31
C ALA A 150 -38.24 -22.71 -5.32
N PRO A 151 -37.18 -22.92 -4.52
CA PRO A 151 -36.03 -22.03 -4.55
C PRO A 151 -35.34 -22.09 -5.91
N THR A 152 -34.98 -20.93 -6.45
CA THR A 152 -34.16 -20.80 -7.67
C THR A 152 -32.67 -20.62 -7.35
N SER A 153 -32.34 -20.41 -6.09
CA SER A 153 -30.97 -20.23 -5.58
C SER A 153 -30.87 -20.65 -4.11
N ALA A 154 -29.76 -21.27 -3.71
CA ALA A 154 -29.45 -21.59 -2.32
C ALA A 154 -27.93 -21.46 -2.06
N GLY A 155 -27.53 -21.03 -0.87
CA GLY A 155 -26.12 -21.01 -0.48
C GLY A 155 -25.69 -22.35 0.08
N ILE A 156 -24.70 -23.03 -0.50
CA ILE A 156 -24.20 -24.35 -0.09
C ILE A 156 -22.73 -24.26 0.34
N ARG A 157 -22.31 -25.11 1.29
CA ARG A 157 -20.93 -25.20 1.79
C ARG A 157 -20.61 -26.57 2.40
N PHE A 158 -19.33 -26.89 2.54
CA PHE A 158 -18.89 -27.83 3.57
C PHE A 158 -18.80 -27.11 4.92
N VAL A 159 -18.98 -27.82 6.03
CA VAL A 159 -18.89 -27.28 7.39
C VAL A 159 -18.15 -28.29 8.27
N MET A 160 -17.09 -27.86 8.96
CA MET A 160 -16.39 -28.72 9.92
C MET A 160 -17.07 -28.66 11.30
N LYS A 161 -17.23 -29.82 11.95
CA LYS A 161 -17.62 -29.95 13.36
C LYS A 161 -16.36 -30.22 14.21
N PRO A 162 -16.28 -29.78 15.48
CA PRO A 162 -17.31 -29.08 16.25
C PRO A 162 -17.28 -27.55 16.14
N SER A 163 -16.34 -26.96 15.41
CA SER A 163 -16.16 -25.50 15.26
C SER A 163 -17.26 -24.81 14.45
N TYR A 164 -17.97 -25.55 13.59
CA TYR A 164 -18.94 -25.06 12.59
C TYR A 164 -18.34 -24.12 11.53
N THR A 165 -17.01 -24.15 11.34
CA THR A 165 -16.30 -23.39 10.30
C THR A 165 -16.79 -23.78 8.91
N TRP A 166 -17.20 -22.79 8.10
CA TRP A 166 -17.63 -23.02 6.71
C TRP A 166 -16.41 -23.13 5.79
N ILE A 167 -16.49 -24.05 4.83
CA ILE A 167 -15.44 -24.37 3.85
C ILE A 167 -16.10 -24.37 2.48
N GLY A 168 -15.62 -23.50 1.58
CA GLY A 168 -16.18 -23.35 0.23
C GLY A 168 -17.66 -22.94 0.22
N ASN A 169 -18.00 -21.80 0.81
CA ASN A 169 -19.37 -21.30 0.81
C ASN A 169 -19.70 -20.54 -0.48
N THR A 170 -20.63 -21.05 -1.29
CA THR A 170 -21.05 -20.45 -2.57
C THR A 170 -22.56 -20.52 -2.78
N THR A 171 -23.10 -19.81 -3.77
CA THR A 171 -24.52 -19.86 -4.14
C THR A 171 -24.71 -20.71 -5.40
N ILE A 172 -25.61 -21.68 -5.34
CA ILE A 172 -25.97 -22.57 -6.46
C ILE A 172 -27.34 -22.22 -7.02
N GLY A 173 -27.46 -22.30 -8.35
CA GLY A 173 -28.73 -22.23 -9.09
C GLY A 173 -29.14 -23.60 -9.63
N THR A 174 -29.78 -23.64 -10.79
CA THR A 174 -30.09 -24.88 -11.51
C THR A 174 -28.87 -25.49 -12.22
N GLU A 175 -27.81 -24.72 -12.49
CA GLU A 175 -26.60 -25.21 -13.16
C GLU A 175 -25.63 -25.90 -12.17
N TRP A 176 -24.90 -26.91 -12.65
CA TRP A 176 -23.84 -27.56 -11.87
C TRP A 176 -22.73 -26.58 -11.53
N THR A 177 -22.56 -26.32 -10.22
CA THR A 177 -21.57 -25.41 -9.66
C THR A 177 -20.53 -26.21 -8.88
N THR A 178 -19.24 -26.00 -9.12
CA THR A 178 -18.17 -26.58 -8.29
C THR A 178 -18.05 -25.79 -6.99
N VAL A 179 -18.04 -26.50 -5.87
CA VAL A 179 -17.98 -25.97 -4.51
C VAL A 179 -16.67 -26.46 -3.90
N THR A 180 -15.70 -25.57 -3.71
CA THR A 180 -14.35 -25.91 -3.28
C THR A 180 -13.82 -25.00 -2.18
N GLY A 181 -12.95 -25.52 -1.32
CA GLY A 181 -12.30 -24.76 -0.24
C GLY A 181 -11.32 -25.62 0.56
N THR A 182 -10.48 -24.99 1.37
CA THR A 182 -9.48 -25.66 2.21
C THR A 182 -9.81 -25.54 3.71
N TYR A 183 -9.28 -26.47 4.52
CA TYR A 183 -9.35 -26.41 5.99
C TYR A 183 -8.12 -27.05 6.62
N THR A 184 -7.41 -26.32 7.48
CA THR A 184 -6.38 -26.89 8.35
C THR A 184 -7.05 -27.44 9.61
N ALA A 185 -6.91 -28.74 9.85
CA ALA A 185 -7.53 -29.40 10.99
C ALA A 185 -6.85 -29.01 12.32
N ASP A 186 -7.68 -28.70 13.32
CA ASP A 186 -7.35 -27.99 14.55
C ASP A 186 -7.83 -28.71 15.83
N GLY A 187 -8.90 -29.50 15.74
CA GLY A 187 -9.47 -30.27 16.86
C GLY A 187 -9.04 -31.75 16.97
N ASP A 188 -9.64 -32.48 17.93
CA ASP A 188 -9.43 -33.94 18.09
C ASP A 188 -9.97 -34.70 16.86
N PRO A 189 -9.16 -35.52 16.17
CA PRO A 189 -9.61 -36.40 15.08
C PRO A 189 -10.83 -37.25 15.41
N ALA A 190 -11.03 -37.65 16.67
CA ALA A 190 -12.19 -38.43 17.09
C ALA A 190 -13.51 -37.65 16.98
N GLU A 191 -13.46 -36.31 17.05
CA GLU A 191 -14.62 -35.40 16.99
C GLU A 191 -14.75 -34.67 15.64
N LEU A 192 -13.63 -34.43 14.94
CA LEU A 192 -13.61 -33.72 13.65
C LEU A 192 -14.44 -34.44 12.58
N GLN A 193 -15.42 -33.73 12.01
CA GLN A 193 -16.35 -34.26 11.00
C GLN A 193 -16.81 -33.16 10.03
N ALA A 194 -16.63 -33.37 8.72
CA ALA A 194 -17.16 -32.46 7.71
C ALA A 194 -18.60 -32.84 7.34
N TYR A 195 -19.48 -31.86 7.12
CA TYR A 195 -20.83 -32.08 6.58
C TYR A 195 -21.23 -31.05 5.53
N ILE A 196 -22.19 -31.40 4.67
CA ILE A 196 -22.68 -30.55 3.58
C ILE A 196 -23.91 -29.76 4.05
N GLY A 197 -23.71 -28.47 4.30
CA GLY A 197 -24.73 -27.52 4.78
C GLY A 197 -25.24 -26.61 3.67
N SER A 198 -26.48 -26.14 3.78
CA SER A 198 -27.10 -25.24 2.79
C SER A 198 -28.09 -24.30 3.48
N THR A 199 -28.34 -23.11 2.92
CA THR A 199 -29.22 -22.11 3.53
C THR A 199 -30.64 -22.63 3.76
N ASP A 200 -31.28 -22.20 4.85
CA ASP A 200 -32.71 -22.41 5.06
C ASP A 200 -33.56 -21.74 3.97
N GLN A 201 -34.79 -22.24 3.81
CA GLN A 201 -35.79 -21.82 2.84
C GLN A 201 -37.18 -21.90 3.49
N ASP A 202 -38.18 -21.20 2.94
CA ASP A 202 -39.56 -21.17 3.47
C ASP A 202 -40.24 -22.56 3.60
N ALA A 203 -39.72 -23.57 2.91
CA ALA A 203 -40.18 -24.96 2.97
C ALA A 203 -39.01 -25.94 2.72
N PRO A 204 -39.14 -27.21 3.16
CA PRO A 204 -38.17 -28.26 2.85
C PRO A 204 -37.97 -28.42 1.34
N TYR A 205 -36.72 -28.55 0.92
CA TYR A 205 -36.31 -28.59 -0.48
C TYR A 205 -35.20 -29.63 -0.70
N THR A 206 -34.83 -29.83 -1.96
CA THR A 206 -33.79 -30.80 -2.36
C THR A 206 -32.63 -30.08 -3.04
N ILE A 207 -31.41 -30.43 -2.65
CA ILE A 207 -30.17 -30.12 -3.39
C ILE A 207 -29.67 -31.42 -4.05
N LEU A 208 -29.04 -31.32 -5.22
CA LEU A 208 -28.29 -32.40 -5.85
C LEU A 208 -26.80 -32.18 -5.61
N VAL A 209 -26.08 -33.23 -5.23
CA VAL A 209 -24.64 -33.21 -4.94
C VAL A 209 -23.96 -34.38 -5.66
N ASP A 210 -22.76 -34.13 -6.18
CA ASP A 210 -21.95 -35.04 -6.99
C ASP A 210 -20.45 -34.79 -6.74
N ASP A 211 -19.57 -35.69 -7.20
CA ASP A 211 -18.10 -35.57 -7.13
C ASP A 211 -17.54 -35.13 -5.76
N VAL A 212 -18.04 -35.69 -4.64
CA VAL A 212 -17.59 -35.31 -3.29
C VAL A 212 -16.19 -35.86 -3.05
N LEU A 213 -15.19 -34.97 -3.06
CA LEU A 213 -13.78 -35.27 -2.87
C LEU A 213 -13.22 -34.50 -1.67
N VAL A 214 -12.45 -35.21 -0.84
CA VAL A 214 -11.54 -34.62 0.14
C VAL A 214 -10.14 -35.18 -0.12
N SER A 215 -9.17 -34.29 -0.31
CA SER A 215 -7.75 -34.62 -0.47
C SER A 215 -6.87 -33.88 0.55
N THR A 216 -5.62 -34.29 0.62
CA THR A 216 -4.51 -33.53 1.24
C THR A 216 -3.32 -33.56 0.28
N GLY A 217 -2.58 -32.46 0.20
CA GLY A 217 -1.24 -32.48 -0.39
C GLY A 217 -0.27 -33.32 0.45
N GLU A 218 0.98 -33.40 0.02
CA GLU A 218 2.06 -33.72 0.97
C GLU A 218 2.10 -32.61 2.05
N PRO A 219 2.33 -32.95 3.34
CA PRO A 219 2.43 -31.93 4.38
C PRO A 219 3.59 -30.98 4.05
N PRO A 220 3.39 -29.65 4.18
CA PRO A 220 4.39 -28.67 3.77
C PRO A 220 5.69 -28.87 4.55
N VAL A 221 6.79 -29.00 3.81
CA VAL A 221 8.13 -29.19 4.38
C VAL A 221 8.69 -27.81 4.74
N ILE A 222 9.00 -27.63 6.02
CA ILE A 222 9.68 -26.41 6.48
C ILE A 222 11.13 -26.44 5.99
N GLU A 223 11.58 -25.35 5.38
CA GLU A 223 12.92 -25.23 4.82
C GLU A 223 13.98 -25.16 5.94
N ASP A 224 15.12 -25.86 5.76
CA ASP A 224 16.27 -25.84 6.70
C ASP A 224 17.08 -24.54 6.54
N LEU A 225 16.43 -23.43 6.89
CA LEU A 225 16.94 -22.06 6.83
C LEU A 225 17.45 -21.60 8.20
N THR A 226 18.08 -20.43 8.26
CA THR A 226 18.49 -19.80 9.52
C THR A 226 17.27 -19.20 10.23
N GLY A 227 17.16 -19.38 11.55
CA GLY A 227 16.08 -18.78 12.32
C GLY A 227 16.25 -17.26 12.33
N ILE A 228 15.19 -16.46 12.19
CA ILE A 228 15.34 -15.00 12.14
C ILE A 228 15.92 -14.49 13.46
N LYS A 229 15.47 -15.07 14.59
CA LYS A 229 16.04 -14.93 15.95
C LYS A 229 17.52 -15.31 16.11
N GLU A 230 18.14 -15.93 15.11
CA GLU A 230 19.56 -16.30 15.07
C GLU A 230 20.39 -15.25 14.30
N THR A 231 19.74 -14.21 13.75
CA THR A 231 20.34 -13.15 12.92
C THR A 231 20.21 -11.74 13.53
N THR A 232 19.75 -11.65 14.78
CA THR A 232 19.44 -10.41 15.51
C THR A 232 19.91 -10.52 16.96
N ASP A 233 20.38 -9.42 17.54
CA ASP A 233 20.72 -9.35 18.96
C ASP A 233 19.49 -8.99 19.85
N PHE A 234 18.38 -8.57 19.23
CA PHE A 234 17.07 -8.39 19.86
C PHE A 234 16.15 -9.61 19.65
N PRO A 235 15.19 -9.87 20.56
CA PRO A 235 14.17 -10.93 20.40
C PRO A 235 13.24 -10.71 19.21
N VAL A 236 12.94 -11.79 18.47
CA VAL A 236 12.02 -11.77 17.31
C VAL A 236 10.75 -12.55 17.62
N GLY A 237 9.58 -11.91 17.46
CA GLY A 237 8.27 -12.45 17.81
C GLY A 237 7.30 -12.62 16.62
N VAL A 238 6.21 -13.33 16.85
CA VAL A 238 5.10 -13.48 15.89
C VAL A 238 3.73 -13.51 16.57
N ALA A 239 2.72 -12.90 15.94
CA ALA A 239 1.34 -12.91 16.44
C ALA A 239 0.52 -14.12 15.92
N ILE A 240 -0.11 -14.86 16.83
CA ILE A 240 -0.75 -16.16 16.55
C ILE A 240 -1.98 -16.45 17.43
N ASP A 241 -2.73 -17.49 17.04
CA ASP A 241 -3.75 -18.19 17.84
C ASP A 241 -3.32 -19.66 18.11
N SER A 242 -4.19 -20.50 18.68
CA SER A 242 -3.84 -21.91 18.92
C SER A 242 -3.57 -22.72 17.63
N ARG A 243 -4.11 -22.30 16.47
CA ARG A 243 -3.94 -23.00 15.19
C ARG A 243 -2.47 -23.12 14.77
N GLU A 244 -1.64 -22.11 15.03
CA GLU A 244 -0.19 -22.14 14.76
C GLU A 244 0.62 -22.96 15.80
N THR A 245 -0.01 -23.46 16.87
CA THR A 245 0.67 -24.25 17.93
C THR A 245 0.86 -25.74 17.59
N SER A 246 0.49 -26.16 16.37
CA SER A 246 0.62 -27.56 15.91
C SER A 246 1.19 -27.68 14.48
N GLY A 247 1.59 -28.91 14.11
CA GLY A 247 2.01 -29.25 12.75
C GLY A 247 3.20 -28.44 12.21
N ALA A 248 3.21 -28.22 10.90
CA ALA A 248 4.25 -27.45 10.21
C ALA A 248 4.29 -25.97 10.63
N ALA A 249 3.15 -25.38 11.04
CA ALA A 249 3.10 -24.02 11.56
C ALA A 249 3.94 -23.87 12.84
N ALA A 250 3.83 -24.83 13.77
CA ALA A 250 4.64 -24.85 14.99
C ALA A 250 6.14 -25.08 14.70
N GLU A 251 6.46 -25.91 13.70
CA GLU A 251 7.84 -26.15 13.26
C GLU A 251 8.46 -24.86 12.68
N LEU A 252 7.76 -24.17 11.77
CA LEU A 252 8.18 -22.87 11.24
C LEU A 252 8.32 -21.82 12.36
N LEU A 253 7.31 -21.73 13.24
CA LEU A 253 7.30 -20.77 14.33
C LEU A 253 8.51 -20.97 15.26
N THR A 254 8.69 -22.19 15.76
CA THR A 254 9.80 -22.51 16.68
C THR A 254 11.17 -22.48 15.98
N ARG A 255 11.23 -22.64 14.65
CA ARG A 255 12.45 -22.40 13.86
C ARG A 255 12.87 -20.93 13.87
N HIS A 256 11.96 -19.99 13.57
CA HIS A 256 12.32 -18.59 13.30
C HIS A 256 12.11 -17.61 14.46
N PHE A 257 11.18 -17.87 15.39
CA PHE A 257 10.73 -16.91 16.42
C PHE A 257 11.00 -17.39 17.85
N GLY A 258 11.17 -16.45 18.78
CA GLY A 258 11.44 -16.71 20.22
C GLY A 258 10.42 -16.06 21.16
N GLN A 259 9.41 -15.41 20.61
CA GLN A 259 8.33 -14.73 21.31
C GLN A 259 7.02 -14.93 20.54
N ILE A 260 5.90 -14.98 21.25
CA ILE A 260 4.56 -14.95 20.66
C ILE A 260 3.72 -13.81 21.26
N THR A 261 2.82 -13.27 20.46
CA THR A 261 1.75 -12.36 20.89
C THR A 261 0.39 -12.99 20.57
N PRO A 262 -0.49 -13.20 21.56
CA PRO A 262 -1.86 -13.63 21.28
C PRO A 262 -2.64 -12.53 20.55
N GLU A 263 -2.90 -12.72 19.24
CA GLU A 263 -3.43 -11.65 18.36
C GLU A 263 -4.76 -11.07 18.88
N ASN A 264 -5.67 -11.95 19.28
CA ASN A 264 -7.01 -11.56 19.73
C ASN A 264 -7.33 -12.01 21.15
N HIS A 265 -6.84 -13.18 21.55
CA HIS A 265 -7.39 -13.89 22.70
C HIS A 265 -6.88 -13.45 24.07
N MET A 266 -6.09 -12.36 24.14
CA MET A 266 -5.80 -11.62 25.38
C MET A 266 -6.38 -10.19 25.42
N LYS A 267 -7.11 -9.75 24.38
CA LYS A 267 -7.84 -8.46 24.37
C LYS A 267 -9.00 -8.45 25.39
N PRO A 268 -9.52 -7.28 25.82
CA PRO A 268 -10.39 -7.18 26.99
C PRO A 268 -11.67 -8.03 26.93
N GLU A 269 -12.28 -8.22 25.75
CA GLU A 269 -13.44 -9.08 25.56
C GLU A 269 -13.17 -10.59 25.77
N ALA A 270 -11.96 -11.06 25.47
CA ALA A 270 -11.57 -12.47 25.59
C ALA A 270 -11.47 -12.94 27.07
N TRP A 271 -11.54 -12.01 28.02
CA TRP A 271 -11.47 -12.26 29.46
C TRP A 271 -12.83 -12.42 30.15
N TYR A 272 -13.94 -12.38 29.41
CA TYR A 272 -15.28 -12.51 29.99
C TYR A 272 -16.13 -13.61 29.34
N ASP A 273 -17.20 -14.00 30.04
CA ASP A 273 -18.33 -14.73 29.46
C ASP A 273 -19.57 -13.83 29.33
N ALA A 274 -20.65 -14.39 28.75
CA ALA A 274 -21.91 -13.69 28.54
C ALA A 274 -22.60 -13.25 29.85
N ASP A 275 -22.28 -13.89 30.98
CA ASP A 275 -22.74 -13.51 32.32
C ASP A 275 -21.84 -12.43 32.98
N ARG A 276 -20.91 -11.84 32.20
CA ARG A 276 -19.92 -10.83 32.62
C ARG A 276 -18.93 -11.34 33.69
N THR A 277 -18.77 -12.65 33.83
CA THR A 277 -17.81 -13.25 34.77
C THR A 277 -16.42 -13.33 34.14
N LEU A 278 -15.37 -13.00 34.91
CA LEU A 278 -13.99 -13.05 34.42
C LEU A 278 -13.52 -14.50 34.25
N ARG A 279 -13.08 -14.83 33.03
CA ARG A 279 -12.70 -16.17 32.58
C ARG A 279 -11.76 -16.07 31.37
N ARG A 280 -10.54 -16.59 31.51
CA ARG A 280 -9.55 -16.68 30.40
C ARG A 280 -10.10 -17.48 29.22
N HIS A 281 -9.76 -17.07 28.00
CA HIS A 281 -10.10 -17.81 26.79
C HIS A 281 -9.32 -19.15 26.70
N PRO A 282 -9.89 -20.22 26.12
CA PRO A 282 -9.15 -21.47 25.86
C PRO A 282 -7.91 -21.22 25.00
N GLU A 283 -8.02 -20.38 23.96
CA GLU A 283 -6.92 -19.97 23.09
C GLU A 283 -5.73 -19.39 23.87
N ALA A 284 -5.97 -18.43 24.79
CA ALA A 284 -4.91 -17.87 25.64
C ALA A 284 -4.27 -18.93 26.56
N THR A 285 -5.01 -19.99 26.91
CA THR A 285 -4.45 -21.12 27.68
C THR A 285 -3.56 -21.99 26.78
N ALA A 286 -4.01 -22.32 25.56
CA ALA A 286 -3.21 -23.05 24.59
C ALA A 286 -1.92 -22.31 24.20
N LEU A 287 -1.99 -20.99 24.03
CA LEU A 287 -0.85 -20.12 23.73
C LEU A 287 0.17 -20.07 24.88
N MET A 288 -0.29 -19.87 26.11
CA MET A 288 0.59 -19.88 27.30
C MET A 288 1.20 -21.27 27.56
N ASP A 289 0.44 -22.35 27.37
CA ASP A 289 0.92 -23.73 27.49
C ASP A 289 1.95 -24.06 26.40
N PHE A 290 1.71 -23.66 25.15
CA PHE A 290 2.64 -23.84 24.03
C PHE A 290 3.93 -23.04 24.22
N ALA A 291 3.83 -21.78 24.67
CA ALA A 291 5.01 -20.97 24.96
C ALA A 291 5.89 -21.59 26.04
N ARG A 292 5.26 -22.04 27.15
CA ARG A 292 5.93 -22.75 28.24
C ARG A 292 6.52 -24.10 27.81
N ALA A 293 5.91 -24.79 26.85
CA ALA A 293 6.41 -26.07 26.32
C ALA A 293 7.61 -25.91 25.38
N ASN A 294 7.78 -24.74 24.75
CA ASN A 294 8.78 -24.49 23.70
C ASN A 294 9.81 -23.39 24.06
N ASP A 295 9.86 -22.97 25.32
CA ASP A 295 10.79 -21.92 25.83
C ASP A 295 10.64 -20.57 25.10
N LEU A 296 9.39 -20.17 24.83
CA LEU A 296 9.04 -18.92 24.16
C LEU A 296 8.59 -17.86 25.16
N ARG A 297 8.96 -16.60 24.91
CA ARG A 297 8.39 -15.42 25.61
C ARG A 297 6.95 -15.20 25.18
N VAL A 298 6.09 -14.71 26.07
CA VAL A 298 4.76 -14.18 25.72
C VAL A 298 4.75 -12.66 25.93
N TYR A 299 4.32 -11.95 24.90
CA TYR A 299 4.00 -10.53 24.95
C TYR A 299 2.48 -10.41 25.07
N GLY A 300 1.98 -9.75 26.12
CA GLY A 300 0.55 -9.60 26.37
C GLY A 300 -0.04 -8.42 25.60
N HIS A 301 -1.19 -8.64 24.95
CA HIS A 301 -1.92 -7.61 24.19
C HIS A 301 -3.42 -7.86 24.39
N VAL A 302 -4.22 -6.98 25.00
CA VAL A 302 -3.95 -5.65 25.61
C VAL A 302 -4.89 -5.48 26.81
N LEU A 303 -4.45 -4.80 27.87
CA LEU A 303 -5.27 -4.56 29.08
C LEU A 303 -6.36 -3.47 28.88
N VAL A 304 -6.09 -2.43 28.09
CA VAL A 304 -7.03 -1.33 27.83
C VAL A 304 -6.94 -0.90 26.36
N TRP A 305 -8.06 -0.97 25.65
CA TRP A 305 -8.17 -0.48 24.27
C TRP A 305 -9.52 0.19 24.06
N HIS A 306 -9.65 0.99 23.00
CA HIS A 306 -10.92 1.61 22.63
C HIS A 306 -11.82 0.67 21.80
N SER A 307 -11.23 -0.34 21.14
CA SER A 307 -11.91 -1.44 20.46
C SER A 307 -11.86 -2.74 21.31
N GLN A 308 -12.55 -3.80 20.83
CA GLN A 308 -12.63 -5.15 21.43
C GLN A 308 -12.76 -5.18 22.96
N THR A 309 -13.54 -4.22 23.49
CA THR A 309 -13.83 -4.02 24.90
C THR A 309 -15.36 -4.08 25.09
N PRO A 310 -15.90 -4.98 25.93
CA PRO A 310 -17.35 -5.17 26.01
C PRO A 310 -18.08 -3.89 26.43
N GLU A 311 -19.10 -3.48 25.68
CA GLU A 311 -19.84 -2.21 25.89
C GLU A 311 -20.28 -1.99 27.34
N TRP A 312 -20.60 -3.07 28.07
CA TRP A 312 -21.06 -3.00 29.45
C TRP A 312 -20.04 -2.37 30.39
N PHE A 313 -18.75 -2.30 30.04
CA PHE A 313 -17.74 -1.51 30.77
C PHE A 313 -18.13 -0.04 30.90
N PHE A 314 -18.82 0.49 29.88
CA PHE A 314 -19.22 1.90 29.78
C PHE A 314 -20.72 2.12 30.02
N GLN A 315 -21.48 1.08 30.36
CA GLN A 315 -22.94 1.14 30.63
C GLN A 315 -23.28 0.84 32.10
N ASP A 316 -24.45 1.25 32.55
CA ASP A 316 -25.02 0.84 33.84
C ASP A 316 -25.77 -0.51 33.78
N ASP A 317 -26.49 -0.88 34.84
CA ASP A 317 -27.27 -2.13 34.92
C ASP A 317 -28.53 -2.13 34.03
N ALA A 318 -28.93 -0.97 33.50
CA ALA A 318 -30.03 -0.84 32.52
C ALA A 318 -29.54 -0.84 31.06
N GLY A 319 -28.22 -0.73 30.83
CA GLY A 319 -27.61 -0.58 29.51
C GLY A 319 -27.42 0.88 29.08
N GLU A 320 -27.69 1.85 29.95
CA GLU A 320 -27.54 3.28 29.64
C GLU A 320 -26.07 3.72 29.80
N PRO A 321 -25.51 4.58 28.93
CA PRO A 321 -24.12 5.02 29.03
C PRO A 321 -23.79 5.73 30.36
N LEU A 322 -22.66 5.36 30.97
CA LEU A 322 -22.18 5.93 32.23
C LEU A 322 -21.97 7.46 32.09
N PRO A 323 -22.41 8.26 33.07
CA PRO A 323 -22.22 9.70 33.03
C PRO A 323 -20.75 10.08 33.20
N ALA A 324 -20.33 11.15 32.52
CA ALA A 324 -19.01 11.78 32.69
C ALA A 324 -18.95 12.61 33.99
N ASP A 325 -19.32 12.01 35.12
CA ASP A 325 -19.34 12.61 36.44
C ASP A 325 -18.74 11.68 37.51
N ALA A 326 -18.67 12.14 38.76
CA ALA A 326 -18.05 11.41 39.86
C ALA A 326 -18.68 10.03 40.16
N THR A 327 -19.91 9.74 39.71
CA THR A 327 -20.55 8.43 39.86
C THR A 327 -20.12 7.49 38.74
N GLY A 328 -20.23 7.89 37.47
CA GLY A 328 -19.76 7.05 36.35
C GLY A 328 -18.25 6.81 36.40
N GLN A 329 -17.48 7.82 36.79
CA GLN A 329 -16.04 7.71 37.01
C GLN A 329 -15.67 6.77 38.16
N ALA A 330 -16.45 6.71 39.24
CA ALA A 330 -16.18 5.76 40.33
C ALA A 330 -16.35 4.31 39.84
N ILE A 331 -17.42 4.05 39.09
CA ILE A 331 -17.73 2.72 38.52
C ILE A 331 -16.63 2.31 37.52
N LEU A 332 -16.20 3.21 36.63
CA LEU A 332 -15.18 2.85 35.63
C LEU A 332 -13.79 2.63 36.25
N ARG A 333 -13.39 3.39 37.30
CA ARG A 333 -12.15 3.11 38.05
C ARG A 333 -12.20 1.73 38.73
N GLU A 334 -13.35 1.37 39.32
CA GLU A 334 -13.54 0.05 39.96
C GLU A 334 -13.47 -1.09 38.93
N ARG A 335 -14.15 -0.95 37.77
CA ARG A 335 -14.11 -1.92 36.67
C ARG A 335 -12.70 -2.08 36.09
N LEU A 336 -12.00 -0.97 35.80
CA LEU A 336 -10.62 -0.99 35.30
C LEU A 336 -9.69 -1.72 36.26
N ARG A 337 -9.75 -1.42 37.57
CA ARG A 337 -8.91 -2.09 38.56
C ARG A 337 -9.23 -3.58 38.69
N ALA A 338 -10.52 -3.94 38.70
CA ALA A 338 -10.95 -5.33 38.79
C ALA A 338 -10.55 -6.15 37.56
N HIS A 339 -10.56 -5.55 36.36
CA HIS A 339 -10.09 -6.16 35.12
C HIS A 339 -8.60 -6.50 35.20
N VAL A 340 -7.75 -5.49 35.42
CA VAL A 340 -6.28 -5.64 35.44
C VAL A 340 -5.83 -6.64 36.52
N PHE A 341 -6.38 -6.55 37.74
CA PHE A 341 -6.04 -7.49 38.82
C PHE A 341 -6.55 -8.90 38.55
N GLY A 342 -7.74 -9.06 37.97
CA GLY A 342 -8.31 -10.37 37.65
C GLY A 342 -7.52 -11.11 36.56
N ILE A 343 -6.97 -10.40 35.58
CA ILE A 343 -6.05 -10.96 34.58
C ILE A 343 -4.75 -11.44 35.25
N ALA A 344 -4.13 -10.57 36.05
CA ALA A 344 -2.88 -10.90 36.76
C ALA A 344 -3.04 -12.09 37.72
N GLU A 345 -4.14 -12.15 38.47
CA GLU A 345 -4.48 -13.26 39.34
C GLU A 345 -4.71 -14.56 38.55
N ASN A 346 -5.48 -14.49 37.46
CA ASN A 346 -5.82 -15.67 36.66
C ASN A 346 -4.59 -16.31 36.00
N LEU A 347 -3.68 -15.50 35.43
CA LEU A 347 -2.45 -16.00 34.81
C LEU A 347 -1.47 -16.53 35.85
N SER A 348 -1.26 -15.79 36.96
CA SER A 348 -0.30 -16.21 37.99
C SER A 348 -0.75 -17.43 38.80
N ALA A 349 -2.06 -17.72 38.87
CA ALA A 349 -2.58 -18.93 39.51
C ALA A 349 -2.17 -20.24 38.81
N ASP A 350 -2.15 -20.25 37.47
CA ASP A 350 -1.83 -21.45 36.68
C ASP A 350 -0.35 -21.53 36.27
N TYR A 351 0.25 -20.38 35.93
CA TYR A 351 1.62 -20.28 35.42
C TYR A 351 2.64 -19.88 36.50
N GLY A 352 2.18 -19.54 37.71
CA GLY A 352 3.03 -19.07 38.80
C GLY A 352 3.34 -17.56 38.70
N PRO A 353 4.05 -16.99 39.68
CA PRO A 353 4.28 -15.55 39.74
C PRO A 353 5.03 -15.02 38.52
N PHE A 354 4.74 -13.78 38.11
CA PHE A 354 5.43 -13.15 36.97
C PHE A 354 6.94 -13.02 37.24
N GLY A 355 7.76 -13.21 36.20
CA GLY A 355 9.23 -13.24 36.36
C GLY A 355 9.77 -14.50 37.06
N SER A 356 9.00 -15.59 37.11
CA SER A 356 9.49 -16.92 37.53
C SER A 356 9.57 -17.90 36.35
N ASP A 357 10.44 -18.90 36.45
CA ASP A 357 10.75 -19.93 35.44
C ASP A 357 9.53 -20.69 34.86
N THR A 358 8.32 -20.51 35.39
CA THR A 358 7.08 -21.17 34.92
C THR A 358 6.09 -20.25 34.21
N ASN A 359 6.29 -18.92 34.26
CA ASN A 359 5.40 -17.93 33.67
C ASN A 359 6.10 -17.19 32.50
N PRO A 360 5.73 -17.48 31.24
CA PRO A 360 6.42 -16.93 30.07
C PRO A 360 6.05 -15.47 29.74
N LEU A 361 5.11 -14.83 30.46
CA LEU A 361 4.71 -13.45 30.21
C LEU A 361 5.80 -12.47 30.67
N VAL A 362 6.34 -11.70 29.72
CA VAL A 362 7.49 -10.77 29.94
C VAL A 362 7.16 -9.30 29.71
N ALA A 363 6.05 -9.01 29.01
CA ALA A 363 5.60 -7.66 28.69
C ALA A 363 4.09 -7.62 28.52
N PHE A 364 3.50 -6.44 28.61
CA PHE A 364 2.09 -6.21 28.32
C PHE A 364 1.86 -4.81 27.73
N ASP A 365 1.09 -4.71 26.65
CA ASP A 365 0.43 -3.47 26.26
C ASP A 365 -0.63 -3.11 27.30
N VAL A 366 -0.35 -2.08 28.10
CA VAL A 366 -1.23 -1.60 29.16
C VAL A 366 -2.35 -0.75 28.57
N VAL A 367 -2.01 0.15 27.64
CA VAL A 367 -2.98 0.88 26.83
C VAL A 367 -2.57 0.83 25.36
N ASN A 368 -3.55 0.59 24.49
CA ASN A 368 -3.36 0.59 23.03
C ASN A 368 -4.17 1.72 22.38
N GLU A 369 -3.59 2.35 21.35
CA GLU A 369 -4.25 3.29 20.43
C GLU A 369 -5.03 4.40 21.14
N VAL A 370 -4.29 5.22 21.89
CA VAL A 370 -4.84 6.31 22.70
C VAL A 370 -4.59 7.68 22.09
N VAL A 371 -3.66 7.78 21.13
CA VAL A 371 -3.36 9.00 20.39
C VAL A 371 -4.35 9.19 19.24
N SER A 372 -4.76 10.43 18.96
CA SER A 372 -5.56 10.73 17.78
C SER A 372 -4.69 10.78 16.54
N ASP A 373 -5.14 10.15 15.46
CA ASP A 373 -4.52 10.21 14.14
C ASP A 373 -4.66 11.58 13.47
N GLY A 374 -5.50 12.46 14.00
CA GLY A 374 -5.57 13.87 13.60
C GLY A 374 -5.16 14.88 14.68
N GLY A 375 -4.95 16.12 14.24
CA GLY A 375 -4.57 17.27 15.09
C GLY A 375 -5.74 18.10 15.64
N GLU A 376 -6.98 17.65 15.48
CA GLU A 376 -8.20 18.34 15.97
C GLU A 376 -8.29 18.41 17.51
N ASN A 377 -7.61 17.49 18.21
CA ASN A 377 -7.65 17.35 19.65
C ASN A 377 -6.41 18.00 20.32
N PRO A 378 -6.54 19.12 21.09
CA PRO A 378 -5.40 19.89 21.59
C PRO A 378 -4.49 19.20 22.64
N ASP A 379 -4.94 18.07 23.19
CA ASP A 379 -4.19 17.17 24.07
C ASP A 379 -3.54 15.99 23.31
N GLY A 380 -3.88 15.84 22.02
CA GLY A 380 -3.43 14.77 21.12
C GLY A 380 -4.18 13.44 21.28
N LEU A 381 -5.27 13.37 22.05
CA LEU A 381 -5.86 12.11 22.50
C LEU A 381 -7.17 11.74 21.77
N ARG A 382 -7.31 10.44 21.49
CA ARG A 382 -8.50 9.80 20.91
C ARG A 382 -9.70 9.94 21.85
N ARG A 383 -10.88 10.24 21.31
CA ARG A 383 -12.13 10.46 22.08
C ARG A 383 -12.92 9.18 22.33
N SER A 384 -12.25 8.20 22.92
CA SER A 384 -12.85 6.92 23.36
C SER A 384 -13.79 7.09 24.56
N GLU A 385 -14.62 6.09 24.85
CA GLU A 385 -15.47 6.07 26.06
C GLU A 385 -14.66 6.14 27.37
N TRP A 386 -13.47 5.52 27.39
CA TRP A 386 -12.49 5.69 28.47
C TRP A 386 -12.17 7.17 28.71
N PHE A 387 -11.83 7.90 27.64
CA PHE A 387 -11.55 9.33 27.71
C PHE A 387 -12.80 10.15 28.07
N ARG A 388 -13.98 9.82 27.50
CA ARG A 388 -15.24 10.53 27.76
C ARG A 388 -15.58 10.53 29.25
N ILE A 389 -15.35 9.42 29.94
CA ILE A 389 -15.71 9.26 31.35
C ILE A 389 -14.58 9.77 32.27
N LEU A 390 -13.32 9.36 32.06
CA LEU A 390 -12.20 9.61 32.98
C LEU A 390 -11.22 10.73 32.54
N GLY A 391 -11.26 11.18 31.28
CA GLY A 391 -10.21 12.02 30.70
C GLY A 391 -8.87 11.29 30.60
N GLU A 392 -7.75 12.01 30.53
CA GLU A 392 -6.40 11.42 30.45
C GLU A 392 -6.04 10.51 31.65
N GLU A 393 -6.77 10.62 32.76
CA GLU A 393 -6.53 9.85 34.01
C GLU A 393 -6.66 8.33 33.83
N TYR A 394 -7.41 7.81 32.84
CA TYR A 394 -7.50 6.36 32.66
C TYR A 394 -6.16 5.72 32.27
N ILE A 395 -5.28 6.47 31.59
CA ILE A 395 -3.96 5.98 31.17
C ILE A 395 -3.07 5.84 32.41
N ASP A 396 -2.99 6.88 33.23
CA ASP A 396 -2.27 6.88 34.51
C ASP A 396 -2.69 5.69 35.37
N LEU A 397 -4.01 5.51 35.55
CA LEU A 397 -4.57 4.43 36.38
C LEU A 397 -4.33 3.03 35.80
N ALA A 398 -4.38 2.86 34.48
CA ALA A 398 -4.11 1.57 33.85
C ALA A 398 -2.67 1.13 34.12
N PHE A 399 -1.71 2.04 34.01
CA PHE A 399 -0.30 1.79 34.35
C PHE A 399 -0.07 1.59 35.86
N GLU A 400 -0.65 2.42 36.72
CA GLU A 400 -0.58 2.25 38.18
C GLU A 400 -1.12 0.88 38.62
N TYR A 401 -2.25 0.44 38.07
CA TYR A 401 -2.83 -0.87 38.38
C TYR A 401 -2.07 -2.03 37.75
N ALA A 402 -1.49 -1.86 36.56
CA ALA A 402 -0.68 -2.90 35.93
C ALA A 402 0.62 -3.15 36.72
N ASP A 403 1.29 -2.10 37.19
CA ASP A 403 2.49 -2.24 38.03
C ASP A 403 2.16 -2.89 39.39
N GLU A 404 1.13 -2.40 40.08
CA GLU A 404 0.69 -2.99 41.36
C GLU A 404 0.25 -4.45 41.21
N ALA A 405 -0.34 -4.84 40.07
CA ALA A 405 -0.77 -6.21 39.80
C ALA A 405 0.38 -7.13 39.37
N PHE A 406 1.05 -6.83 38.25
CA PHE A 406 2.02 -7.72 37.61
C PHE A 406 3.42 -7.66 38.23
N ASN A 407 3.83 -6.51 38.76
CA ASN A 407 5.19 -6.27 39.28
C ASN A 407 5.28 -6.22 40.82
N GLU A 408 4.17 -6.00 41.54
CA GLU A 408 4.12 -6.11 43.01
C GLU A 408 3.30 -7.30 43.54
N THR A 409 2.00 -7.39 43.22
CA THR A 409 1.07 -8.30 43.91
C THR A 409 1.23 -9.77 43.50
N TYR A 410 1.33 -10.03 42.19
CA TYR A 410 1.42 -11.37 41.60
C TYR A 410 2.82 -11.67 41.03
N ALA A 411 3.80 -10.86 41.39
CA ALA A 411 5.21 -10.98 41.00
C ALA A 411 5.97 -12.04 41.79
N ALA A 412 7.03 -12.58 41.18
CA ALA A 412 8.10 -13.25 41.92
C ALA A 412 8.84 -12.24 42.83
N PRO A 413 9.48 -12.69 43.93
CA PRO A 413 10.36 -11.83 44.71
C PRO A 413 11.45 -11.20 43.82
N PRO A 414 11.82 -9.92 44.02
CA PRO A 414 12.81 -9.25 43.17
C PRO A 414 14.11 -10.04 43.02
N SER A 415 14.62 -10.07 41.79
CA SER A 415 15.92 -10.67 41.49
C SER A 415 17.06 -9.87 42.15
N ASP A 416 18.28 -10.41 42.15
CA ASP A 416 19.47 -9.65 42.56
C ASP A 416 19.80 -8.49 41.58
N THR A 417 19.11 -8.39 40.43
CA THR A 417 19.24 -7.26 39.49
C THR A 417 18.32 -6.11 39.90
N VAL A 418 18.89 -5.13 40.60
CA VAL A 418 18.15 -3.94 41.06
C VAL A 418 17.77 -3.04 39.89
N GLY A 419 16.53 -3.13 39.41
CA GLY A 419 15.94 -2.21 38.45
C GLY A 419 15.01 -2.85 37.41
N GLU A 420 15.03 -4.18 37.26
CA GLU A 420 14.20 -4.90 36.28
C GLU A 420 12.82 -5.24 36.86
N ARG A 421 11.76 -4.97 36.08
CA ARG A 421 10.37 -5.38 36.38
C ARG A 421 10.08 -6.77 35.79
N PRO A 422 9.34 -7.64 36.50
CA PRO A 422 8.88 -8.93 35.98
C PRO A 422 8.11 -8.87 34.66
N VAL A 423 7.29 -7.84 34.46
CA VAL A 423 6.55 -7.56 33.23
C VAL A 423 6.82 -6.11 32.82
N THR A 424 7.37 -5.94 31.63
CA THR A 424 7.65 -4.61 31.04
C THR A 424 6.35 -3.98 30.55
N LEU A 425 6.01 -2.80 31.05
CA LEU A 425 4.74 -2.14 30.78
C LEU A 425 4.83 -1.16 29.59
N PHE A 426 4.14 -1.50 28.50
CA PHE A 426 4.13 -0.73 27.25
C PHE A 426 2.86 0.11 27.07
N ILE A 427 3.02 1.26 26.43
CA ILE A 427 1.96 1.94 25.66
C ILE A 427 2.20 1.61 24.19
N ASN A 428 1.16 1.35 23.39
CA ASN A 428 1.28 0.92 22.00
C ASN A 428 0.33 1.71 21.08
N ASP A 429 0.75 2.00 19.84
CA ASP A 429 -0.04 2.77 18.85
C ASP A 429 0.48 2.53 17.41
N TYR A 430 -0.37 2.72 16.40
CA TYR A 430 0.01 2.75 14.97
C TYR A 430 0.27 4.18 14.48
N ASN A 431 0.73 4.32 13.22
CA ASN A 431 1.06 5.61 12.60
C ASN A 431 2.14 6.41 13.37
N THR A 432 2.98 5.73 14.16
CA THR A 432 4.06 6.37 14.96
C THR A 432 5.28 6.77 14.11
N GLU A 433 5.36 6.20 12.91
CA GLU A 433 6.21 6.60 11.79
C GLU A 433 5.71 7.86 11.06
N GLN A 434 4.47 8.30 11.32
CA GLN A 434 3.90 9.52 10.75
C GLN A 434 4.14 10.72 11.70
N GLY A 435 4.92 11.70 11.23
CA GLY A 435 5.48 12.76 12.09
C GLY A 435 4.47 13.53 12.95
N GLY A 436 3.24 13.75 12.46
CA GLY A 436 2.19 14.44 13.21
C GLY A 436 1.65 13.64 14.41
N LYS A 437 1.35 12.35 14.22
CA LYS A 437 0.92 11.47 15.32
C LYS A 437 2.10 11.12 16.23
N GLN A 438 3.30 10.96 15.68
CA GLN A 438 4.55 10.82 16.43
C GLN A 438 4.79 11.98 17.41
N ASP A 439 4.59 13.23 16.97
CA ASP A 439 4.66 14.42 17.83
C ASP A 439 3.66 14.34 19.00
N ARG A 440 2.41 13.93 18.72
CA ARG A 440 1.35 13.77 19.72
C ARG A 440 1.67 12.63 20.71
N TYR A 441 2.19 11.51 20.21
CA TYR A 441 2.57 10.34 21.00
C TYR A 441 3.74 10.64 21.94
N ARG A 442 4.82 11.25 21.43
CA ARG A 442 5.94 11.72 22.25
C ARG A 442 5.46 12.70 23.32
N ALA A 443 4.61 13.65 22.95
CA ALA A 443 4.03 14.61 23.89
C ALA A 443 3.10 13.99 24.94
N LEU A 444 2.57 12.78 24.73
CA LEU A 444 1.87 12.00 25.77
C LEU A 444 2.87 11.31 26.70
N VAL A 445 3.88 10.62 26.16
CA VAL A 445 4.88 9.90 26.97
C VAL A 445 5.67 10.87 27.86
N ASP A 446 6.04 12.06 27.37
CA ASP A 446 6.63 13.14 28.17
C ASP A 446 5.71 13.56 29.36
N ARG A 447 4.38 13.54 29.18
CA ARG A 447 3.41 13.86 30.27
C ARG A 447 3.31 12.74 31.30
N LEU A 448 3.26 11.48 30.85
CA LEU A 448 3.19 10.29 31.71
C LEU A 448 4.44 10.21 32.60
N LEU A 449 5.62 10.32 32.00
CA LEU A 449 6.90 10.35 32.72
C LEU A 449 7.03 11.56 33.67
N ALA A 450 6.52 12.74 33.27
CA ALA A 450 6.52 13.93 34.14
C ALA A 450 5.56 13.83 35.34
N ARG A 451 4.51 13.00 35.26
CA ARG A 451 3.63 12.65 36.39
C ARG A 451 4.20 11.52 37.26
N GLY A 452 5.13 10.72 36.72
CA GLY A 452 5.69 9.55 37.39
C GLY A 452 4.87 8.27 37.18
N VAL A 453 4.07 8.23 36.11
CA VAL A 453 3.31 7.04 35.70
C VAL A 453 4.30 5.92 35.32
N PRO A 454 4.06 4.65 35.72
CA PRO A 454 5.04 3.57 35.61
C PRO A 454 5.21 2.97 34.20
N VAL A 455 5.32 3.80 33.15
CA VAL A 455 5.59 3.38 31.77
C VAL A 455 7.05 2.91 31.63
N ASP A 456 7.27 1.66 31.20
CA ASP A 456 8.62 1.13 30.92
C ASP A 456 9.02 1.26 29.45
N GLY A 457 8.04 1.20 28.54
CA GLY A 457 8.32 1.12 27.11
C GLY A 457 7.28 1.76 26.19
N VAL A 458 7.69 2.02 24.96
CA VAL A 458 6.85 2.48 23.85
C VAL A 458 6.81 1.43 22.73
N GLY A 459 5.60 1.06 22.33
CA GLY A 459 5.29 0.17 21.23
C GLY A 459 5.05 0.96 19.95
N HIS A 460 5.51 0.40 18.84
CA HIS A 460 5.37 0.89 17.49
C HIS A 460 4.78 -0.23 16.64
N GLN A 461 3.49 -0.17 16.31
CA GLN A 461 2.83 -1.24 15.56
C GLN A 461 3.47 -1.44 14.17
N PHE A 462 3.69 -0.34 13.42
CA PHE A 462 4.24 -0.36 12.05
C PHE A 462 3.44 -1.22 11.05
N HIS A 463 2.11 -1.07 11.03
CA HIS A 463 1.23 -1.58 9.97
C HIS A 463 1.37 -0.78 8.66
N VAL A 464 2.45 -1.03 7.92
CA VAL A 464 2.88 -0.19 6.78
C VAL A 464 2.64 -0.86 5.43
N SER A 465 3.07 -0.23 4.34
CA SER A 465 3.09 -0.82 2.99
C SER A 465 4.40 -0.50 2.29
N LEU A 466 4.64 -1.08 1.10
CA LEU A 466 5.84 -0.76 0.29
C LEU A 466 5.99 0.72 -0.09
N ALA A 467 4.93 1.52 0.06
CA ALA A 467 4.97 2.97 -0.11
C ALA A 467 5.63 3.73 1.06
N MET A 468 5.69 3.14 2.25
CA MET A 468 6.30 3.77 3.43
C MET A 468 7.83 3.71 3.34
N PRO A 469 8.55 4.86 3.32
CA PRO A 469 10.00 4.85 3.34
C PRO A 469 10.52 4.35 4.69
N VAL A 470 11.43 3.37 4.68
CA VAL A 470 12.03 2.76 5.89
C VAL A 470 12.63 3.80 6.86
N GLY A 471 13.14 4.94 6.34
CA GLY A 471 13.64 6.04 7.17
C GLY A 471 12.59 6.70 8.09
N ALA A 472 11.29 6.48 7.87
CA ALA A 472 10.23 6.92 8.78
C ALA A 472 10.18 6.06 10.07
N LEU A 473 10.51 4.76 9.96
CA LEU A 473 10.62 3.86 11.10
C LEU A 473 11.89 4.17 11.93
N ASP A 474 13.00 4.45 11.24
CA ASP A 474 14.25 4.93 11.85
C ASP A 474 14.02 6.23 12.64
N ALA A 475 13.37 7.21 12.01
CA ALA A 475 12.99 8.47 12.67
C ALA A 475 12.01 8.29 13.84
N ALA A 476 11.13 7.29 13.81
CA ALA A 476 10.26 6.96 14.94
C ALA A 476 11.05 6.41 16.14
N ILE A 477 12.02 5.53 15.90
CA ILE A 477 12.86 4.95 16.97
C ILE A 477 13.84 6.01 17.53
N GLU A 478 14.46 6.83 16.66
CA GLU A 478 15.27 7.97 17.10
C GLU A 478 14.46 8.96 17.98
N ARG A 479 13.13 9.07 17.76
CA ARG A 479 12.29 10.06 18.44
C ARG A 479 12.04 9.78 19.93
N PHE A 480 12.29 8.55 20.41
CA PHE A 480 12.15 8.21 21.82
C PHE A 480 13.49 7.86 22.50
N ALA A 481 14.60 7.79 21.76
CA ALA A 481 15.92 7.39 22.26
C ALA A 481 16.59 8.34 23.31
N ASP A 482 16.04 9.53 23.58
CA ASP A 482 16.47 10.38 24.71
C ASP A 482 15.66 10.18 26.00
N LEU A 483 14.61 9.34 25.97
CA LEU A 483 13.75 9.03 27.11
C LEU A 483 14.21 7.79 27.89
N PRO A 484 13.85 7.68 29.19
CA PRO A 484 14.13 6.52 30.02
C PRO A 484 13.11 5.39 29.80
N VAL A 485 12.86 5.01 28.53
CA VAL A 485 11.93 3.94 28.14
C VAL A 485 12.59 3.03 27.10
N THR A 486 12.27 1.74 27.09
CA THR A 486 12.65 0.83 26.00
C THR A 486 11.65 0.93 24.85
N GLN A 487 12.00 0.45 23.66
CA GLN A 487 11.16 0.52 22.47
C GLN A 487 10.82 -0.89 21.98
N ALA A 488 9.68 -1.07 21.33
CA ALA A 488 9.32 -2.35 20.72
C ALA A 488 8.66 -2.11 19.36
N VAL A 489 9.03 -2.90 18.36
CA VAL A 489 8.22 -3.05 17.15
C VAL A 489 7.27 -4.20 17.40
N THR A 490 5.98 -3.90 17.48
CA THR A 490 4.97 -4.78 18.09
C THR A 490 4.15 -5.56 17.08
N GLU A 491 3.84 -4.97 15.92
CA GLU A 491 2.81 -5.50 15.01
C GLU A 491 3.21 -5.39 13.51
N LEU A 492 4.49 -5.59 13.20
CA LEU A 492 5.03 -5.33 11.87
C LEU A 492 4.40 -6.21 10.78
N ASP A 493 3.71 -5.57 9.84
CA ASP A 493 3.27 -6.16 8.58
C ASP A 493 3.35 -5.12 7.44
N VAL A 494 3.71 -5.57 6.24
CA VAL A 494 4.18 -4.69 5.14
C VAL A 494 3.46 -5.05 3.84
N THR A 495 2.27 -4.48 3.64
CA THR A 495 1.43 -4.84 2.49
C THR A 495 2.13 -4.54 1.15
N THR A 496 2.13 -5.54 0.26
CA THR A 496 2.58 -5.35 -1.12
C THR A 496 1.64 -4.45 -1.92
N GLY A 497 0.35 -4.43 -1.53
CA GLY A 497 -0.78 -4.06 -2.36
C GLY A 497 -1.14 -5.15 -3.38
N THR A 498 -2.30 -4.99 -4.02
CA THR A 498 -2.89 -5.93 -4.99
C THR A 498 -2.75 -5.43 -6.45
N PRO A 499 -2.75 -6.33 -7.45
CA PRO A 499 -2.46 -7.75 -7.32
C PRO A 499 -1.02 -7.99 -6.83
N VAL A 500 -0.79 -9.12 -6.15
CA VAL A 500 0.56 -9.53 -5.73
C VAL A 500 1.34 -9.97 -6.96
N SER A 501 2.61 -9.57 -7.07
CA SER A 501 3.50 -9.98 -8.16
C SER A 501 4.91 -10.27 -7.67
N GLN A 502 5.66 -11.06 -8.42
CA GLN A 502 7.03 -11.44 -8.06
C GLN A 502 7.94 -10.21 -7.87
N ALA A 503 7.75 -9.15 -8.64
CA ALA A 503 8.46 -7.89 -8.47
C ALA A 503 8.17 -7.24 -7.11
N ARG A 504 6.89 -7.13 -6.71
CA ARG A 504 6.47 -6.57 -5.41
C ARG A 504 6.99 -7.42 -4.25
N LEU A 505 7.03 -8.74 -4.39
CA LEU A 505 7.63 -9.64 -3.41
C LEU A 505 9.15 -9.43 -3.28
N ILE A 506 9.87 -9.21 -4.37
CA ILE A 506 11.32 -8.92 -4.33
C ILE A 506 11.59 -7.54 -3.71
N ASP A 507 10.83 -6.50 -4.07
CA ASP A 507 10.92 -5.18 -3.44
C ASP A 507 10.57 -5.24 -1.94
N GLN A 508 9.59 -6.05 -1.54
CA GLN A 508 9.33 -6.36 -0.13
C GLN A 508 10.55 -7.00 0.56
N GLY A 509 11.25 -7.91 -0.12
CA GLY A 509 12.51 -8.46 0.38
C GLY A 509 13.58 -7.41 0.65
N TYR A 510 13.75 -6.45 -0.26
CA TYR A 510 14.65 -5.32 -0.03
C TYR A 510 14.15 -4.37 1.07
N TRP A 511 12.84 -4.13 1.17
CA TRP A 511 12.25 -3.31 2.24
C TRP A 511 12.51 -3.95 3.62
N PHE A 512 12.28 -5.26 3.76
CA PHE A 512 12.55 -5.99 5.00
C PHE A 512 14.05 -6.03 5.33
N ARG A 513 14.94 -6.11 4.34
CA ARG A 513 16.38 -5.94 4.57
C ARG A 513 16.67 -4.58 5.19
N ASP A 514 16.21 -3.51 4.56
CA ASP A 514 16.53 -2.14 4.97
C ASP A 514 15.94 -1.84 6.36
N ALA A 515 14.72 -2.33 6.65
CA ALA A 515 14.09 -2.23 7.97
C ALA A 515 14.85 -3.04 9.04
N PHE A 516 15.28 -4.27 8.75
CA PHE A 516 16.09 -5.06 9.69
C PHE A 516 17.56 -4.59 9.78
N GLU A 517 18.06 -3.76 8.85
CA GLU A 517 19.31 -3.02 9.04
C GLU A 517 19.11 -1.87 10.06
N VAL A 518 17.99 -1.14 9.99
CA VAL A 518 17.60 -0.13 11.01
C VAL A 518 17.39 -0.78 12.38
N PHE A 519 16.62 -1.86 12.48
CA PHE A 519 16.39 -2.53 13.78
C PHE A 519 17.68 -3.07 14.40
N ARG A 520 18.64 -3.54 13.59
CA ARG A 520 19.98 -3.94 14.08
C ARG A 520 20.83 -2.76 14.55
N ALA A 521 20.62 -1.55 14.01
CA ALA A 521 21.30 -0.35 14.49
C ALA A 521 20.80 0.08 15.89
N HIS A 522 19.50 -0.10 16.17
CA HIS A 522 18.84 0.22 17.44
C HIS A 522 18.68 -0.99 18.38
N ALA A 523 19.51 -2.03 18.23
CA ALA A 523 19.37 -3.29 18.96
C ALA A 523 19.57 -3.18 20.49
N GLU A 524 20.23 -2.12 20.99
CA GLU A 524 20.36 -1.85 22.43
C GLU A 524 19.10 -1.18 23.02
N ASP A 525 18.24 -0.59 22.19
CA ASP A 525 17.01 0.12 22.60
C ASP A 525 15.74 -0.74 22.46
N LEU A 526 15.77 -1.77 21.59
CA LEU A 526 14.64 -2.62 21.22
C LEU A 526 14.44 -3.87 22.10
N PHE A 527 13.31 -3.93 22.80
CA PHE A 527 12.85 -5.09 23.60
C PHE A 527 12.44 -6.30 22.75
N SER A 528 11.88 -6.05 21.55
CA SER A 528 11.58 -7.04 20.53
C SER A 528 11.19 -6.41 19.19
N VAL A 529 11.28 -7.19 18.11
CA VAL A 529 10.60 -6.94 16.83
C VAL A 529 9.65 -8.10 16.54
N THR A 530 8.36 -7.82 16.43
CA THR A 530 7.29 -8.83 16.27
C THR A 530 6.57 -8.63 14.93
N ALA A 531 6.35 -9.73 14.20
CA ALA A 531 5.58 -9.73 12.95
C ALA A 531 4.11 -10.12 13.20
N TRP A 532 3.14 -9.43 12.59
CA TRP A 532 1.72 -9.60 12.91
C TRP A 532 1.01 -10.75 12.17
N GLY A 533 1.63 -11.93 12.21
CA GLY A 533 1.11 -13.16 11.63
C GLY A 533 2.23 -14.08 11.10
N LEU A 534 1.90 -15.36 10.92
CA LEU A 534 2.86 -16.36 10.43
C LEU A 534 2.93 -16.43 8.90
N THR A 535 1.78 -16.43 8.20
CA THR A 535 1.68 -16.55 6.73
C THR A 535 0.71 -15.52 6.15
N ASP A 536 0.92 -15.14 4.88
CA ASP A 536 0.18 -14.06 4.21
C ASP A 536 -1.35 -14.17 4.32
N GLY A 537 -1.94 -15.29 3.93
CA GLY A 537 -3.40 -15.52 3.95
C GLY A 537 -4.00 -15.69 5.35
N ARG A 538 -3.17 -15.75 6.41
CA ARG A 538 -3.62 -15.57 7.80
C ARG A 538 -3.90 -14.09 8.10
N SER A 539 -3.12 -13.18 7.50
CA SER A 539 -3.08 -11.77 7.91
C SER A 539 -4.43 -11.08 7.82
N TRP A 540 -4.73 -10.25 8.81
CA TRP A 540 -5.86 -9.30 8.77
C TRP A 540 -5.76 -8.30 7.61
N ARG A 541 -4.61 -8.21 6.91
CA ARG A 541 -4.35 -7.36 5.75
C ARG A 541 -4.12 -8.16 4.45
N ALA A 542 -4.55 -9.43 4.39
CA ALA A 542 -4.41 -10.28 3.19
C ALA A 542 -5.11 -9.71 1.94
N ASP A 543 -6.24 -9.01 2.11
CA ASP A 543 -6.92 -8.31 0.99
C ASP A 543 -6.08 -7.13 0.43
N SER A 544 -5.08 -6.67 1.18
CA SER A 544 -4.06 -5.71 0.74
C SER A 544 -2.78 -6.39 0.20
N GLY A 545 -2.83 -7.68 -0.14
CA GLY A 545 -1.77 -8.42 -0.81
C GLY A 545 -1.05 -9.41 0.10
N ALA A 546 0.29 -9.42 0.05
CA ALA A 546 1.12 -10.43 0.70
C ALA A 546 1.98 -9.82 1.83
N PRO A 547 1.43 -9.47 3.00
CA PRO A 547 2.06 -8.57 3.97
C PRO A 547 3.16 -9.16 4.88
N LEU A 548 3.33 -10.48 4.94
CA LEU A 548 4.13 -11.17 5.98
C LEU A 548 5.40 -11.84 5.42
N ILE A 549 6.08 -12.64 6.26
CA ILE A 549 7.44 -13.15 5.99
C ILE A 549 7.42 -14.49 5.20
N PHE A 550 6.35 -15.28 5.34
CA PHE A 550 6.20 -16.61 4.73
C PHE A 550 4.88 -16.72 3.95
N ASP A 551 4.84 -17.60 2.93
CA ASP A 551 3.62 -17.89 2.19
C ASP A 551 2.72 -18.92 2.93
N ASP A 552 1.50 -19.16 2.43
CA ASP A 552 0.56 -20.13 3.03
C ASP A 552 0.94 -21.61 2.80
N ARG A 553 2.12 -21.87 2.22
CA ARG A 553 2.79 -23.19 2.24
C ARG A 553 3.97 -23.22 3.21
N TYR A 554 4.09 -22.20 4.07
CA TYR A 554 5.16 -22.02 5.05
C TYR A 554 6.56 -21.89 4.42
N GLN A 555 6.65 -21.47 3.15
CA GLN A 555 7.90 -21.28 2.42
C GLN A 555 8.41 -19.84 2.56
N ALA A 556 9.72 -19.64 2.45
CA ALA A 556 10.36 -18.35 2.62
C ALA A 556 10.15 -17.41 1.41
N LYS A 557 9.46 -16.30 1.64
CA LYS A 557 9.36 -15.18 0.68
C LYS A 557 10.68 -14.39 0.65
N PRO A 558 10.94 -13.53 -0.34
CA PRO A 558 12.07 -12.59 -0.30
C PRO A 558 12.12 -11.76 0.99
N ALA A 559 10.96 -11.48 1.62
CA ALA A 559 10.85 -10.89 2.95
C ALA A 559 11.69 -11.61 4.04
N TYR A 560 11.69 -12.95 4.07
CA TYR A 560 12.57 -13.73 4.97
C TYR A 560 14.05 -13.46 4.68
N TYR A 561 14.46 -13.53 3.41
CA TYR A 561 15.85 -13.35 3.03
C TYR A 561 16.34 -11.93 3.37
N GLY A 562 15.48 -10.92 3.21
CA GLY A 562 15.74 -9.56 3.68
C GLY A 562 15.91 -9.48 5.19
N ALA A 563 14.91 -9.93 5.95
CA ALA A 563 14.93 -9.90 7.42
C ALA A 563 16.16 -10.63 7.99
N ALA A 564 16.52 -11.79 7.44
CA ALA A 564 17.68 -12.58 7.83
C ALA A 564 19.05 -12.03 7.36
N GLY A 565 19.07 -11.00 6.51
CA GLY A 565 20.32 -10.44 5.95
C GLY A 565 21.01 -11.34 4.92
N ALA A 566 20.23 -12.16 4.20
CA ALA A 566 20.69 -13.10 3.18
C ALA A 566 20.72 -12.47 1.76
N GLU A 567 21.12 -13.27 0.77
CA GLU A 567 21.13 -12.85 -0.63
C GLU A 567 19.70 -12.75 -1.19
N LEU A 568 19.39 -11.64 -1.87
CA LEU A 568 18.09 -11.35 -2.48
C LEU A 568 18.15 -11.49 -4.01
N PRO A 569 17.07 -11.93 -4.68
CA PRO A 569 16.95 -11.85 -6.13
C PRO A 569 17.10 -10.40 -6.63
N ALA A 570 17.61 -10.22 -7.84
CA ALA A 570 17.68 -8.90 -8.47
C ALA A 570 16.27 -8.29 -8.63
N ARG A 571 16.13 -6.99 -8.35
CA ARG A 571 14.86 -6.26 -8.52
C ARG A 571 14.38 -6.33 -9.96
N LEU A 572 13.12 -6.68 -10.14
CA LEU A 572 12.38 -6.59 -11.39
C LEU A 572 11.70 -5.22 -11.44
N ARG A 573 11.73 -4.50 -12.56
CA ARG A 573 11.03 -3.21 -12.66
C ARG A 573 9.52 -3.42 -12.83
N THR A 574 8.73 -2.43 -12.43
CA THR A 574 7.27 -2.44 -12.55
C THR A 574 6.75 -1.19 -13.24
N ALA A 575 5.57 -1.29 -13.87
CA ALA A 575 4.84 -0.17 -14.45
C ALA A 575 3.32 -0.41 -14.39
N ASN A 576 2.56 0.63 -14.05
CA ASN A 576 1.13 0.67 -14.31
C ASN A 576 0.91 1.10 -15.76
N VAL A 577 0.00 0.43 -16.48
CA VAL A 577 -0.40 0.80 -17.84
C VAL A 577 -1.89 1.10 -17.85
N PHE A 578 -2.24 2.38 -17.98
CA PHE A 578 -3.63 2.81 -18.14
C PHE A 578 -4.18 2.38 -19.50
N ALA A 579 -5.48 2.08 -19.54
CA ALA A 579 -6.18 1.76 -20.78
C ALA A 579 -6.18 2.97 -21.75
N GLY A 580 -6.11 2.68 -23.05
CA GLY A 580 -6.15 3.68 -24.11
C GLY A 580 -5.55 3.17 -25.42
N ASP A 581 -5.92 3.82 -26.52
CA ASP A 581 -5.42 3.55 -27.88
C ASP A 581 -4.88 4.87 -28.46
N VAL A 582 -3.65 4.85 -28.98
CA VAL A 582 -3.07 5.95 -29.75
C VAL A 582 -2.88 5.47 -31.19
N PRO A 583 -3.69 5.97 -32.15
CA PRO A 583 -3.62 5.53 -33.54
C PRO A 583 -2.25 5.74 -34.17
N LEU A 584 -1.78 4.74 -34.92
CA LEU A 584 -0.56 4.78 -35.72
C LEU A 584 -0.72 5.60 -37.00
N ASP A 585 -1.00 6.90 -36.85
CA ASP A 585 -0.98 7.88 -37.94
C ASP A 585 0.20 8.88 -37.81
N GLY A 586 0.24 9.88 -38.70
CA GLY A 586 1.31 10.89 -38.74
C GLY A 586 1.40 11.83 -37.52
N SER A 587 0.54 11.65 -36.52
CA SER A 587 0.56 12.34 -35.23
C SER A 587 0.88 11.42 -34.04
N ALA A 588 1.11 10.12 -34.25
CA ALA A 588 1.28 9.15 -33.16
C ALA A 588 2.40 9.55 -32.16
N THR A 589 3.56 9.96 -32.68
CA THR A 589 4.74 10.42 -31.91
C THR A 589 4.54 11.78 -31.22
N THR A 590 3.50 12.54 -31.59
CA THR A 590 3.18 13.87 -31.05
C THR A 590 1.77 13.92 -30.44
N SER A 591 1.20 12.77 -30.09
CA SER A 591 -0.12 12.66 -29.47
C SER A 591 -0.13 13.29 -28.07
N PRO A 592 -1.10 14.17 -27.74
CA PRO A 592 -1.22 14.78 -26.41
C PRO A 592 -1.57 13.78 -25.30
N GLU A 593 -1.85 12.52 -25.65
CA GLU A 593 -1.97 11.42 -24.70
C GLU A 593 -0.66 11.18 -23.94
N TRP A 594 0.50 11.40 -24.57
CA TRP A 594 1.81 11.15 -23.95
C TRP A 594 2.19 12.17 -22.87
N ASP A 595 1.70 13.40 -22.98
CA ASP A 595 1.96 14.48 -22.02
C ASP A 595 1.23 14.29 -20.68
N ARG A 596 0.14 13.51 -20.67
CA ARG A 596 -0.70 13.31 -19.47
C ARG A 596 -0.04 12.47 -18.37
N LEU A 597 1.07 11.78 -18.64
CA LEU A 597 1.75 10.93 -17.68
C LEU A 597 3.29 11.08 -17.79
N PRO A 598 4.05 10.78 -16.73
CA PRO A 598 5.49 10.71 -16.82
C PRO A 598 5.94 9.56 -17.73
N ARG A 599 7.21 9.59 -18.15
CA ARG A 599 7.85 8.52 -18.94
C ARG A 599 8.80 7.72 -18.05
N HIS A 600 8.87 6.40 -18.26
CA HIS A 600 9.87 5.54 -17.64
C HIS A 600 11.20 5.69 -18.39
N THR A 601 12.32 5.86 -17.67
CA THR A 601 13.61 6.12 -18.32
C THR A 601 14.72 5.11 -17.99
N PHE A 602 15.70 5.05 -18.90
CA PHE A 602 16.97 4.36 -18.77
C PHE A 602 18.02 5.05 -19.65
N ALA A 603 19.30 4.71 -19.49
CA ALA A 603 20.37 5.32 -20.29
C ALA A 603 20.26 4.92 -21.78
N ALA A 604 20.48 5.85 -22.70
CA ALA A 604 20.65 5.54 -24.12
C ALA A 604 22.08 5.05 -24.43
N PRO A 605 22.29 4.24 -25.49
CA PRO A 605 23.63 3.91 -26.00
C PRO A 605 24.43 5.17 -26.36
N GLY A 606 25.76 5.13 -26.25
CA GLY A 606 26.64 6.28 -26.50
C GLY A 606 26.57 7.41 -25.45
N GLY A 607 25.45 7.54 -24.74
CA GLY A 607 25.21 8.49 -23.65
C GLY A 607 24.11 9.51 -23.97
N GLY A 608 22.98 9.36 -23.29
CA GLY A 608 21.76 10.16 -23.39
C GLY A 608 20.67 9.51 -22.54
N GLU A 609 19.40 9.93 -22.69
CA GLU A 609 18.26 9.22 -22.08
C GLU A 609 17.39 8.52 -23.13
N THR A 610 16.97 7.30 -22.81
CA THR A 610 15.82 6.65 -23.44
C THR A 610 14.63 6.77 -22.50
N ALA A 611 13.50 7.26 -23.01
CA ALA A 611 12.27 7.44 -22.26
C ALA A 611 11.09 6.76 -22.97
N PHE A 612 10.25 6.00 -22.26
CA PHE A 612 9.09 5.34 -22.85
C PHE A 612 7.81 5.48 -22.02
N GLN A 613 6.66 5.27 -22.67
CA GLN A 613 5.34 5.21 -22.06
C GLN A 613 4.46 4.17 -22.77
N LEU A 614 3.49 3.61 -22.05
CA LEU A 614 2.62 2.54 -22.53
C LEU A 614 1.14 2.93 -22.41
N ARG A 615 0.30 2.38 -23.29
CA ARG A 615 -1.17 2.29 -23.18
C ARG A 615 -1.60 0.88 -23.62
N TRP A 616 -2.75 0.40 -23.15
CA TRP A 616 -3.26 -0.90 -23.58
C TRP A 616 -4.70 -0.82 -24.11
N ALA A 617 -4.97 -1.64 -25.12
CA ALA A 617 -6.30 -1.99 -25.60
C ALA A 617 -6.43 -3.52 -25.67
N ALA A 618 -7.64 -4.05 -25.84
CA ALA A 618 -7.93 -5.48 -25.68
C ALA A 618 -7.18 -6.41 -26.67
N ASP A 619 -6.65 -5.88 -27.78
CA ASP A 619 -5.91 -6.63 -28.80
C ASP A 619 -4.45 -6.18 -29.02
N HIS A 620 -3.97 -5.14 -28.32
CA HIS A 620 -2.58 -4.68 -28.41
C HIS A 620 -2.11 -3.82 -27.22
N LEU A 621 -0.79 -3.85 -26.97
CA LEU A 621 -0.10 -2.85 -26.16
C LEU A 621 0.46 -1.76 -27.09
N THR A 622 0.07 -0.51 -26.91
CA THR A 622 0.73 0.63 -27.56
C THR A 622 1.96 1.03 -26.74
N ALA A 623 3.12 1.13 -27.38
CA ALA A 623 4.35 1.61 -26.77
C ALA A 623 4.90 2.83 -27.52
N PHE A 624 5.12 3.93 -26.81
CA PHE A 624 5.87 5.11 -27.26
C PHE A 624 7.28 5.06 -26.65
N VAL A 625 8.32 5.19 -27.48
CA VAL A 625 9.73 5.23 -27.07
C VAL A 625 10.40 6.41 -27.75
N SER A 626 11.10 7.22 -26.95
CA SER A 626 11.93 8.33 -27.37
C SER A 626 13.38 8.04 -27.01
N VAL A 627 14.29 8.16 -27.98
CA VAL A 627 15.71 7.79 -27.86
C VAL A 627 16.59 8.99 -28.16
N ASP A 628 17.41 9.41 -27.21
CA ASP A 628 18.52 10.33 -27.50
C ASP A 628 19.64 9.59 -28.24
N ASP A 629 19.75 9.88 -29.53
CA ASP A 629 20.75 9.35 -30.46
C ASP A 629 20.92 10.30 -31.65
N ALA A 630 21.97 11.11 -31.58
CA ALA A 630 22.28 12.13 -32.58
C ALA A 630 23.11 11.62 -33.78
N GLU A 631 23.64 10.39 -33.76
CA GLU A 631 24.58 9.88 -34.79
C GLU A 631 24.07 8.59 -35.46
N ALA A 632 22.97 8.71 -36.21
CA ALA A 632 22.30 7.61 -36.91
C ALA A 632 23.25 6.56 -37.55
N ALA A 633 23.31 5.37 -36.97
CA ALA A 633 24.19 4.27 -37.30
C ALA A 633 23.44 3.05 -37.89
N PRO A 634 24.10 2.22 -38.72
CA PRO A 634 23.48 1.01 -39.26
C PRO A 634 23.26 -0.05 -38.16
N GLY A 635 22.03 -0.12 -37.65
CA GLY A 635 21.65 -1.02 -36.56
C GLY A 635 20.82 -0.36 -35.46
N ASP A 636 20.62 0.97 -35.51
CA ASP A 636 19.78 1.69 -34.55
C ASP A 636 18.36 1.15 -34.54
N ALA A 637 17.96 0.60 -33.39
CA ALA A 637 16.65 0.01 -33.21
C ALA A 637 16.19 0.01 -31.75
N VAL A 638 14.88 0.13 -31.59
CA VAL A 638 14.15 -0.18 -30.36
C VAL A 638 13.70 -1.64 -30.45
N THR A 639 14.08 -2.46 -29.48
CA THR A 639 13.54 -3.82 -29.30
C THR A 639 12.64 -3.84 -28.07
N LEU A 640 11.37 -4.17 -28.29
CA LEU A 640 10.37 -4.36 -27.24
C LEU A 640 10.07 -5.86 -27.12
N GLU A 641 10.05 -6.35 -25.89
CA GLU A 641 9.66 -7.72 -25.58
C GLU A 641 8.41 -7.67 -24.72
N LEU A 642 7.36 -8.39 -25.13
CA LEU A 642 6.08 -8.50 -24.42
C LEU A 642 5.72 -9.97 -24.25
N GLY A 643 5.26 -10.36 -23.06
CA GLY A 643 4.95 -11.75 -22.75
C GLY A 643 3.96 -11.94 -21.60
N ASP A 644 3.72 -13.21 -21.30
CA ASP A 644 2.93 -13.70 -20.18
C ASP A 644 3.85 -14.42 -19.16
N ALA A 645 3.35 -15.46 -18.50
CA ALA A 645 4.10 -16.28 -17.56
C ALA A 645 4.76 -17.54 -18.18
N GLU A 646 4.39 -17.90 -19.42
CA GLU A 646 4.89 -19.07 -20.15
C GLU A 646 5.78 -18.69 -21.35
N SER A 647 5.55 -17.53 -21.97
CA SER A 647 6.22 -17.12 -23.21
C SER A 647 6.34 -15.60 -23.38
N SER A 648 7.26 -15.17 -24.25
CA SER A 648 7.44 -13.79 -24.67
C SER A 648 7.69 -13.68 -26.18
N VAL A 649 7.44 -12.50 -26.74
CA VAL A 649 7.63 -12.18 -28.16
C VAL A 649 8.43 -10.89 -28.29
N GLU A 650 9.54 -10.97 -29.03
CA GLU A 650 10.36 -9.80 -29.39
C GLU A 650 9.85 -9.12 -30.67
N TYR A 651 9.83 -7.79 -30.63
CA TYR A 651 9.53 -6.89 -31.74
C TYR A 651 10.63 -5.84 -31.83
N THR A 652 11.33 -5.76 -32.96
CA THR A 652 12.41 -4.80 -33.21
C THR A 652 12.01 -3.83 -34.31
N VAL A 653 12.01 -2.54 -33.99
CA VAL A 653 11.67 -1.44 -34.90
C VAL A 653 12.92 -0.59 -35.13
N GLY A 654 13.35 -0.52 -36.39
CA GLY A 654 14.47 0.32 -36.81
C GLY A 654 14.10 1.80 -36.82
N ARG A 655 15.13 2.66 -36.78
CA ARG A 655 15.02 4.13 -36.87
C ARG A 655 14.26 4.65 -38.10
N ASP A 656 14.13 3.85 -39.16
CA ASP A 656 13.32 4.16 -40.36
C ASP A 656 11.83 3.73 -40.25
N GLY A 657 11.40 3.23 -39.09
CA GLY A 657 10.06 2.71 -38.85
C GLY A 657 9.84 1.27 -39.30
N THR A 658 10.85 0.56 -39.80
CA THR A 658 10.69 -0.85 -40.20
C THR A 658 10.62 -1.77 -38.99
N ALA A 659 9.42 -2.31 -38.73
CA ALA A 659 9.16 -3.28 -37.67
C ALA A 659 9.39 -4.73 -38.13
N THR A 660 9.97 -5.54 -37.24
CA THR A 660 10.26 -6.97 -37.45
C THR A 660 10.06 -7.76 -36.15
N GLY A 661 9.45 -8.94 -36.21
CA GLY A 661 9.13 -9.74 -35.02
C GLY A 661 7.87 -10.59 -35.22
N GLY A 662 7.37 -11.21 -34.14
CA GLY A 662 6.05 -11.86 -34.12
C GLY A 662 5.95 -13.34 -34.56
N GLU A 663 7.06 -14.06 -34.82
CA GLU A 663 7.00 -15.50 -35.14
C GLU A 663 7.02 -16.39 -33.87
N THR A 664 5.84 -16.82 -33.41
CA THR A 664 5.74 -17.93 -32.45
C THR A 664 6.10 -19.27 -33.12
N GLY A 665 7.34 -19.72 -32.98
CA GLY A 665 7.69 -21.14 -33.12
C GLY A 665 7.80 -21.71 -34.55
N GLY A 666 8.55 -21.06 -35.44
CA GLY A 666 9.17 -21.73 -36.59
C GLY A 666 8.24 -22.11 -37.74
N GLY A 667 7.54 -21.13 -38.32
CA GLY A 667 6.63 -21.32 -39.44
C GLY A 667 6.87 -20.30 -40.55
N THR A 668 7.65 -20.64 -41.58
CA THR A 668 8.05 -19.69 -42.63
C THR A 668 6.87 -19.22 -43.49
N GLY A 669 6.24 -18.13 -43.08
CA GLY A 669 5.27 -17.34 -43.82
C GLY A 669 5.64 -15.84 -43.80
N PRO A 670 4.97 -14.98 -44.58
CA PRO A 670 5.09 -13.55 -44.41
C PRO A 670 4.39 -13.15 -43.10
N GLY A 671 5.16 -12.79 -42.08
CA GLY A 671 4.66 -12.55 -40.73
C GLY A 671 3.73 -11.35 -40.60
N THR A 672 2.79 -11.44 -39.66
CA THR A 672 2.05 -10.30 -39.10
C THR A 672 2.97 -9.58 -38.11
N GLY A 673 3.81 -8.67 -38.63
CA GLY A 673 4.61 -7.79 -37.78
C GLY A 673 3.74 -6.83 -36.97
N ALA A 674 4.31 -6.24 -35.92
CA ALA A 674 3.76 -5.04 -35.30
C ALA A 674 3.73 -3.89 -36.32
N ASP A 675 2.67 -3.09 -36.32
CA ASP A 675 2.67 -1.82 -37.04
C ASP A 675 3.38 -0.75 -36.19
N ALA A 676 4.08 0.19 -36.83
CA ALA A 676 4.86 1.22 -36.16
C ALA A 676 4.95 2.53 -36.96
N VAL A 677 5.16 3.63 -36.24
CA VAL A 677 5.46 4.97 -36.77
C VAL A 677 6.75 5.47 -36.11
N ALA A 678 7.76 5.81 -36.91
CA ALA A 678 8.99 6.47 -36.44
C ALA A 678 9.06 7.93 -36.92
N THR A 679 9.68 8.79 -36.13
CA THR A 679 9.90 10.22 -36.41
C THR A 679 11.31 10.61 -35.99
N GLU A 680 12.11 11.15 -36.92
CA GLU A 680 13.40 11.76 -36.61
C GLU A 680 13.19 13.11 -35.91
N ARG A 681 13.93 13.35 -34.82
CA ARG A 681 13.96 14.65 -34.11
C ARG A 681 15.39 15.18 -34.00
N GLU A 682 15.53 16.40 -33.48
CA GLU A 682 16.87 16.87 -33.12
C GLU A 682 17.41 16.06 -31.94
N GLY A 683 18.67 15.63 -32.05
CA GLY A 683 19.36 14.82 -31.04
C GLY A 683 18.86 13.38 -30.86
N GLY A 684 17.91 12.88 -31.65
CA GLY A 684 17.30 11.57 -31.39
C GLY A 684 16.23 11.13 -32.38
N TYR A 685 15.51 10.08 -32.02
CA TYR A 685 14.34 9.61 -32.77
C TYR A 685 13.25 9.08 -31.83
N ASP A 686 12.01 9.16 -32.29
CA ASP A 686 10.81 8.81 -31.56
C ASP A 686 10.04 7.71 -32.32
N VAL A 687 9.50 6.72 -31.62
CA VAL A 687 8.82 5.55 -32.19
C VAL A 687 7.53 5.28 -31.42
N VAL A 688 6.42 5.03 -32.12
CA VAL A 688 5.20 4.43 -31.55
C VAL A 688 4.92 3.09 -32.24
N VAL A 689 4.59 2.07 -31.46
CA VAL A 689 4.40 0.68 -31.91
C VAL A 689 3.12 0.09 -31.33
N HIS A 690 2.35 -0.66 -32.13
CA HIS A 690 1.27 -1.53 -31.66
C HIS A 690 1.78 -2.97 -31.56
N LEU A 691 1.93 -3.51 -30.35
CA LEU A 691 2.38 -4.87 -30.07
C LEU A 691 1.14 -5.78 -29.88
N PRO A 692 0.81 -6.69 -30.83
CA PRO A 692 -0.43 -7.46 -30.75
C PRO A 692 -0.43 -8.46 -29.61
N ALA A 693 -1.42 -8.38 -28.71
CA ALA A 693 -1.57 -9.24 -27.54
C ALA A 693 -3.03 -9.23 -27.06
N ALA A 694 -3.54 -10.35 -26.53
CA ALA A 694 -4.85 -10.37 -25.88
C ALA A 694 -4.70 -9.85 -24.44
N LEU A 695 -5.32 -8.71 -24.13
CA LEU A 695 -5.11 -7.98 -22.87
C LEU A 695 -6.45 -7.64 -22.18
N GLU A 696 -6.45 -7.59 -20.85
CA GLU A 696 -7.63 -7.29 -20.03
C GLU A 696 -7.27 -6.47 -18.77
N GLU A 697 -8.24 -5.74 -18.23
CA GLU A 697 -8.05 -4.87 -17.06
C GLU A 697 -7.77 -5.70 -15.80
N GLY A 698 -6.78 -5.29 -15.00
CA GLY A 698 -6.33 -5.99 -13.80
C GLY A 698 -5.30 -7.10 -14.04
N ALA A 699 -5.10 -7.54 -15.29
CA ALA A 699 -4.09 -8.55 -15.62
C ALA A 699 -2.66 -8.00 -15.55
N THR A 700 -1.68 -8.91 -15.54
CA THR A 700 -0.25 -8.58 -15.54
C THR A 700 0.46 -9.22 -16.73
N ALA A 701 1.36 -8.46 -17.36
CA ALA A 701 2.21 -8.95 -18.46
C ALA A 701 3.70 -8.79 -18.13
N THR A 702 4.57 -9.56 -18.78
CA THR A 702 6.03 -9.39 -18.70
C THR A 702 6.52 -8.48 -19.82
N PHE A 703 7.46 -7.57 -19.53
CA PHE A 703 7.92 -6.57 -20.51
C PHE A 703 9.36 -6.12 -20.33
N ASP A 704 10.08 -5.91 -21.43
CA ASP A 704 11.33 -5.14 -21.44
C ASP A 704 11.41 -4.22 -22.68
N ALA A 705 12.07 -3.08 -22.50
CA ALA A 705 12.37 -2.12 -23.55
C ALA A 705 13.89 -1.97 -23.68
N ARG A 706 14.42 -2.22 -24.87
CA ARG A 706 15.84 -2.22 -25.20
C ARG A 706 16.12 -1.29 -26.35
N VAL A 707 17.27 -0.61 -26.32
CA VAL A 707 17.75 0.23 -27.42
C VAL A 707 19.15 -0.20 -27.79
N THR A 708 19.39 -0.45 -29.07
CA THR A 708 20.71 -0.75 -29.61
C THR A 708 21.15 0.37 -30.54
N SER A 709 22.42 0.78 -30.45
CA SER A 709 23.12 1.50 -31.50
C SER A 709 24.53 0.93 -31.68
N GLY A 710 24.89 0.60 -32.92
CA GLY A 710 26.15 -0.07 -33.23
C GLY A 710 26.32 -1.41 -32.50
N ASP A 711 27.34 -1.50 -31.63
CA ASP A 711 27.66 -2.67 -30.80
C ASP A 711 27.15 -2.54 -29.34
N GLU A 712 26.47 -1.45 -28.98
CA GLU A 712 26.00 -1.16 -27.61
C GLU A 712 24.46 -1.30 -27.49
N THR A 713 24.02 -2.13 -26.54
CA THR A 713 22.60 -2.27 -26.17
C THR A 713 22.39 -1.85 -24.72
N THR A 714 21.39 -1.00 -24.51
CA THR A 714 20.88 -0.61 -23.19
C THR A 714 19.45 -1.14 -23.00
N ALA A 715 18.99 -1.23 -21.76
CA ALA A 715 17.72 -1.85 -21.40
C ALA A 715 17.06 -1.14 -20.21
N TRP A 716 15.73 -1.25 -20.11
CA TRP A 716 14.99 -0.89 -18.91
C TRP A 716 15.31 -1.86 -17.76
N ASN A 717 15.31 -3.17 -18.00
CA ASN A 717 15.63 -4.19 -17.00
C ASN A 717 17.11 -4.60 -16.99
N THR A 718 17.47 -5.43 -16.00
CA THR A 718 18.77 -6.14 -15.99
C THR A 718 18.78 -7.15 -17.15
N PRO A 719 19.87 -7.28 -17.93
CA PRO A 719 19.90 -8.17 -19.11
C PRO A 719 19.47 -9.61 -18.81
N GLY A 720 18.41 -10.07 -19.49
CA GLY A 720 17.82 -11.39 -19.30
C GLY A 720 16.72 -11.48 -18.23
N ALA A 721 16.28 -10.34 -17.66
CA ALA A 721 15.09 -10.23 -16.82
C ALA A 721 14.02 -9.38 -17.52
N LEU A 722 12.75 -9.74 -17.34
CA LEU A 722 11.60 -8.94 -17.76
C LEU A 722 11.00 -8.23 -16.54
N GLY A 723 10.54 -7.00 -16.74
CA GLY A 723 9.73 -6.27 -15.76
C GLY A 723 8.28 -6.74 -15.78
N THR A 724 7.47 -6.26 -14.84
CA THR A 724 6.05 -6.58 -14.74
C THR A 724 5.19 -5.35 -15.03
N LEU A 725 4.36 -5.43 -16.07
CA LEU A 725 3.27 -4.49 -16.31
C LEU A 725 2.04 -4.92 -15.50
N THR A 726 1.33 -3.95 -14.93
CA THR A 726 -0.05 -4.15 -14.43
C THR A 726 -0.97 -3.32 -15.31
N LEU A 727 -1.96 -3.97 -15.92
CA LEU A 727 -2.94 -3.31 -16.77
C LEU A 727 -4.06 -2.75 -15.89
N ILE A 728 -4.36 -1.46 -16.04
CA ILE A 728 -5.31 -0.74 -15.19
C ILE A 728 -6.29 0.08 -16.03
N GLU A 729 -7.29 0.66 -15.38
CA GLU A 729 -8.40 1.41 -15.96
C GLU A 729 -7.99 2.55 -16.92
N GLU A 730 -8.98 3.14 -17.60
CA GLU A 730 -8.77 4.36 -18.40
C GLU A 730 -8.33 5.54 -17.52
N LEU A 731 -7.33 6.29 -17.98
CA LEU A 731 -6.76 7.42 -17.24
C LEU A 731 -7.82 8.50 -17.02
N SER A 732 -8.19 8.70 -15.76
CA SER A 732 -9.18 9.71 -15.38
C SER A 732 -8.56 11.11 -15.50
N TYR A 733 -9.07 11.92 -16.42
CA TYR A 733 -8.49 13.20 -16.83
C TYR A 733 -9.52 14.34 -16.77
N LEU A 734 -9.07 15.55 -16.41
CA LEU A 734 -9.84 16.78 -16.62
C LEU A 734 -8.95 17.96 -17.01
N GLU A 735 -9.55 18.93 -17.68
CA GLU A 735 -9.01 20.29 -17.78
C GLU A 735 -9.50 21.11 -16.57
N VAL A 736 -8.60 21.84 -15.94
CA VAL A 736 -8.87 22.74 -14.82
C VAL A 736 -8.80 24.16 -15.36
N ALA A 737 -9.95 24.81 -15.50
CA ALA A 737 -10.03 26.14 -16.11
C ALA A 737 -9.42 27.23 -15.22
N GLN A 738 -8.74 28.20 -15.82
CA GLN A 738 -8.29 29.40 -15.11
C GLN A 738 -9.50 30.25 -14.70
N ALA A 739 -9.61 30.58 -13.41
CA ALA A 739 -10.68 31.41 -12.89
C ALA A 739 -10.56 32.85 -13.38
N SER A 740 -11.68 33.47 -13.79
CA SER A 740 -11.70 34.88 -14.25
C SER A 740 -11.58 35.89 -13.10
N ASP A 741 -12.05 35.51 -11.92
CA ASP A 741 -11.85 36.15 -10.62
C ASP A 741 -11.47 35.05 -9.62
N THR A 742 -10.79 35.36 -8.51
CA THR A 742 -10.39 34.35 -7.52
C THR A 742 -11.57 33.93 -6.64
N PRO A 743 -11.91 32.62 -6.54
CA PRO A 743 -12.98 32.15 -5.65
C PRO A 743 -12.73 32.50 -4.18
N VAL A 744 -13.79 32.81 -3.45
CA VAL A 744 -13.76 33.13 -2.01
C VAL A 744 -14.09 31.88 -1.21
N ILE A 745 -13.10 31.32 -0.49
CA ILE A 745 -13.29 30.14 0.37
C ILE A 745 -14.15 30.51 1.60
N ASP A 746 -15.47 30.40 1.45
CA ASP A 746 -16.45 30.58 2.53
C ASP A 746 -17.59 29.56 2.55
N GLY A 747 -17.73 28.73 1.49
CA GLY A 747 -18.67 27.60 1.43
C GLY A 747 -20.02 27.92 0.78
N ASP A 748 -20.25 29.14 0.31
CA ASP A 748 -21.31 29.42 -0.67
C ASP A 748 -20.84 29.01 -2.09
N VAL A 749 -21.47 29.52 -3.17
CA VAL A 749 -21.02 29.29 -4.55
C VAL A 749 -20.94 30.62 -5.28
N ASP A 750 -19.72 31.09 -5.52
CA ASP A 750 -19.43 32.24 -6.38
C ASP A 750 -19.88 32.02 -7.84
N ASP A 751 -20.27 33.11 -8.52
CA ASP A 751 -20.61 33.13 -9.95
C ASP A 751 -19.49 32.55 -10.86
N VAL A 752 -18.22 32.59 -10.41
CA VAL A 752 -17.06 32.09 -11.19
C VAL A 752 -17.07 30.56 -11.35
N TRP A 753 -17.70 29.82 -10.44
CA TRP A 753 -17.82 28.36 -10.56
C TRP A 753 -18.66 27.92 -11.77
N ALA A 754 -19.44 28.83 -12.38
CA ALA A 754 -20.22 28.56 -13.59
C ALA A 754 -19.38 28.39 -14.88
N SER A 755 -18.06 28.56 -14.82
CA SER A 755 -17.13 28.23 -15.91
C SER A 755 -16.14 27.10 -15.56
N ALA A 756 -16.38 26.36 -14.48
CA ALA A 756 -15.62 25.17 -14.13
C ALA A 756 -16.23 23.93 -14.80
N ASP A 757 -15.38 23.01 -15.24
CA ASP A 757 -15.81 21.66 -15.62
C ASP A 757 -16.16 20.82 -14.38
N GLU A 758 -17.05 19.85 -14.55
CA GLU A 758 -17.61 19.00 -13.49
C GLU A 758 -17.17 17.53 -13.66
N VAL A 759 -16.62 16.94 -12.61
CA VAL A 759 -16.42 15.49 -12.47
C VAL A 759 -17.27 14.94 -11.32
N THR A 760 -17.38 13.62 -11.19
CA THR A 760 -18.13 12.98 -10.09
C THR A 760 -17.33 11.84 -9.47
N THR A 761 -17.50 11.61 -8.17
CA THR A 761 -16.92 10.46 -7.46
C THR A 761 -17.76 9.20 -7.75
N ALA A 762 -17.67 8.71 -8.98
CA ALA A 762 -18.53 7.65 -9.50
C ALA A 762 -18.01 6.23 -9.20
N LYS A 763 -16.70 6.06 -8.93
CA LYS A 763 -16.09 4.74 -8.71
C LYS A 763 -16.41 4.28 -7.29
N GLU A 764 -17.12 3.15 -7.15
CA GLU A 764 -17.39 2.51 -5.85
C GLU A 764 -16.14 1.77 -5.38
N VAL A 765 -15.67 2.09 -4.18
CA VAL A 765 -14.43 1.56 -3.57
C VAL A 765 -14.75 0.69 -2.35
N GLU A 766 -15.66 1.17 -1.49
CA GLU A 766 -16.12 0.45 -0.30
C GLU A 766 -17.64 0.62 -0.19
N GLY A 767 -18.34 -0.39 0.34
CA GLY A 767 -19.78 -0.36 0.55
C GLY A 767 -20.59 -0.44 -0.75
N SER A 768 -21.85 -0.01 -0.68
CA SER A 768 -22.70 0.19 -1.87
C SER A 768 -23.75 1.25 -1.59
N SER A 769 -24.10 2.05 -2.61
CA SER A 769 -25.13 3.12 -2.54
C SER A 769 -24.89 4.31 -1.59
N GLY A 770 -23.72 4.43 -0.95
CA GLY A 770 -23.34 5.62 -0.17
C GLY A 770 -23.07 6.87 -1.01
N ALA A 771 -22.78 8.00 -0.33
CA ALA A 771 -22.69 9.37 -0.83
C ALA A 771 -21.82 9.58 -2.09
N VAL A 772 -22.16 10.62 -2.86
CA VAL A 772 -21.50 11.01 -4.12
C VAL A 772 -21.24 12.51 -4.15
N ALA A 773 -20.04 12.94 -4.52
CA ALA A 773 -19.75 14.33 -4.84
C ALA A 773 -19.84 14.62 -6.35
N THR A 774 -20.41 15.77 -6.70
CA THR A 774 -20.08 16.49 -7.93
C THR A 774 -18.99 17.50 -7.60
N VAL A 775 -17.85 17.41 -8.30
CA VAL A 775 -16.66 18.21 -8.01
C VAL A 775 -16.37 19.14 -9.19
N ARG A 776 -16.27 20.44 -8.90
CA ARG A 776 -15.78 21.48 -9.81
C ARG A 776 -14.37 21.87 -9.43
N THR A 777 -13.55 22.19 -10.43
CA THR A 777 -12.18 22.67 -10.21
C THR A 777 -11.87 23.92 -11.04
N LEU A 778 -11.15 24.86 -10.42
CA LEU A 778 -10.58 26.05 -11.08
C LEU A 778 -9.14 26.24 -10.62
N TRP A 779 -8.36 27.07 -11.30
CA TRP A 779 -7.06 27.53 -10.77
C TRP A 779 -6.86 29.04 -10.93
N SER A 780 -6.08 29.63 -10.03
CA SER A 780 -5.66 31.04 -10.12
C SER A 780 -4.36 31.24 -9.35
N GLY A 781 -3.38 31.95 -9.95
CA GLY A 781 -2.16 32.38 -9.24
C GLY A 781 -1.23 31.27 -8.72
N GLY A 782 -1.37 30.03 -9.20
CA GLY A 782 -0.66 28.84 -8.67
C GLY A 782 -1.46 28.03 -7.64
N THR A 783 -2.67 28.47 -7.28
CA THR A 783 -3.59 27.79 -6.37
C THR A 783 -4.65 27.01 -7.17
N LEU A 784 -4.86 25.74 -6.83
CA LEU A 784 -6.02 24.94 -7.22
C LEU A 784 -7.20 25.27 -6.30
N PHE A 785 -8.38 25.41 -6.85
CA PHE A 785 -9.64 25.59 -6.13
C PHE A 785 -10.54 24.39 -6.42
N VAL A 786 -11.13 23.82 -5.38
CA VAL A 786 -12.00 22.64 -5.45
C VAL A 786 -13.33 22.96 -4.76
N LEU A 787 -14.45 22.68 -5.44
CA LEU A 787 -15.80 22.80 -4.90
C LEU A 787 -16.52 21.47 -5.09
N ALA A 788 -16.78 20.76 -4.00
CA ALA A 788 -17.48 19.47 -3.97
C ALA A 788 -18.88 19.65 -3.37
N ASP A 789 -19.91 19.49 -4.21
CA ASP A 789 -21.32 19.36 -3.79
C ASP A 789 -21.59 17.88 -3.50
N VAL A 790 -21.71 17.50 -2.23
CA VAL A 790 -21.93 16.11 -1.78
C VAL A 790 -23.42 15.84 -1.58
N ALA A 791 -23.93 14.81 -2.26
CA ALA A 791 -25.28 14.29 -2.07
C ALA A 791 -25.26 13.16 -1.03
N ASP A 792 -25.84 13.45 0.13
CA ASP A 792 -25.85 12.59 1.32
C ASP A 792 -27.12 12.83 2.18
N PRO A 793 -27.94 11.81 2.48
CA PRO A 793 -29.10 11.97 3.35
C PRO A 793 -28.82 11.95 4.88
N VAL A 794 -27.62 11.59 5.36
CA VAL A 794 -27.35 11.25 6.78
C VAL A 794 -25.99 11.78 7.30
N VAL A 795 -25.70 13.08 7.12
CA VAL A 795 -24.44 13.73 7.58
C VAL A 795 -24.05 13.43 9.05
N ASP A 796 -23.11 12.50 9.24
CA ASP A 796 -22.55 12.02 10.50
C ASP A 796 -21.03 12.28 10.60
N VAL A 797 -20.61 12.82 11.74
CA VAL A 797 -19.19 13.06 12.06
C VAL A 797 -18.85 12.58 13.48
N SER A 798 -19.63 11.62 14.01
CA SER A 798 -19.46 11.08 15.37
C SER A 798 -18.37 10.01 15.49
N GLY A 799 -17.86 9.49 14.38
CA GLY A 799 -16.74 8.54 14.35
C GLY A 799 -15.47 9.14 14.97
N SER A 800 -14.74 8.33 15.74
CA SER A 800 -13.51 8.72 16.45
C SER A 800 -12.38 9.17 15.53
N ASP A 801 -12.35 8.62 14.32
CA ASP A 801 -11.25 8.71 13.37
C ASP A 801 -11.63 9.60 12.18
N PRO A 802 -10.75 10.49 11.69
CA PRO A 802 -11.15 11.44 10.65
C PRO A 802 -11.65 10.79 9.35
N TRP A 803 -11.10 9.64 8.95
CA TRP A 803 -11.51 8.89 7.75
C TRP A 803 -12.80 8.07 7.91
N VAL A 804 -13.39 8.08 9.12
CA VAL A 804 -14.67 7.41 9.45
C VAL A 804 -15.84 8.41 9.43
N GLN A 805 -15.55 9.71 9.36
CA GLN A 805 -16.53 10.79 9.32
C GLN A 805 -16.88 11.16 7.87
N ASP A 806 -18.10 11.66 7.64
CA ASP A 806 -18.47 12.25 6.34
C ASP A 806 -17.49 13.35 5.97
N SER A 807 -16.77 13.12 4.88
CA SER A 807 -15.66 13.95 4.46
C SER A 807 -15.37 13.83 2.97
N VAL A 808 -14.89 14.92 2.39
CA VAL A 808 -14.23 14.92 1.08
C VAL A 808 -12.72 14.85 1.30
N GLU A 809 -12.05 13.95 0.59
CA GLU A 809 -10.59 13.97 0.48
C GLU A 809 -10.15 14.50 -0.89
N ILE A 810 -9.10 15.32 -0.89
CA ILE A 810 -8.48 15.93 -2.06
C ILE A 810 -7.02 15.49 -2.07
N TYR A 811 -6.64 14.80 -3.14
CA TYR A 811 -5.28 14.32 -3.38
C TYR A 811 -4.60 15.18 -4.42
N VAL A 812 -3.35 15.62 -4.18
CA VAL A 812 -2.58 16.43 -5.15
C VAL A 812 -1.12 15.99 -5.21
N ASP A 813 -0.69 15.58 -6.40
CA ASP A 813 0.68 15.26 -6.82
C ASP A 813 1.17 16.43 -7.70
N GLY A 814 2.04 17.24 -7.11
CA GLY A 814 2.62 18.42 -7.77
C GLY A 814 3.54 18.01 -8.91
N GLY A 815 3.15 18.36 -10.14
CA GLY A 815 3.89 17.99 -11.36
C GLY A 815 3.63 16.57 -11.88
N ASN A 816 2.67 15.84 -11.31
CA ASN A 816 2.20 14.53 -11.82
C ASN A 816 3.32 13.46 -11.91
N ALA A 817 4.08 13.29 -10.84
CA ALA A 817 5.21 12.37 -10.75
C ALA A 817 4.80 10.88 -10.74
N LYS A 818 3.57 10.54 -10.31
CA LYS A 818 3.03 9.16 -10.27
C LYS A 818 3.94 8.12 -9.60
N ASN A 819 4.81 8.56 -8.70
CA ASN A 819 6.00 7.82 -8.24
C ASN A 819 5.73 6.74 -7.18
N GLY A 820 4.48 6.34 -6.97
CA GLY A 820 4.11 5.40 -5.91
C GLY A 820 3.91 6.11 -4.57
N GLY A 821 4.72 5.77 -3.56
CA GLY A 821 4.62 6.36 -2.22
C GLY A 821 4.88 7.87 -2.20
N TYR A 822 4.31 8.56 -1.21
CA TYR A 822 4.26 10.03 -1.19
C TYR A 822 5.65 10.66 -1.06
N ARG A 823 5.88 11.70 -1.85
CA ARG A 823 6.98 12.67 -1.68
C ARG A 823 6.57 13.72 -0.64
N ALA A 824 7.51 14.59 -0.28
CA ALA A 824 7.25 15.70 0.65
C ALA A 824 6.35 16.82 0.07
N ASP A 825 6.13 16.81 -1.25
CA ASP A 825 5.30 17.76 -1.99
C ASP A 825 3.95 17.18 -2.48
N ASP A 826 3.74 15.87 -2.33
CA ASP A 826 2.42 15.23 -2.47
C ASP A 826 1.55 15.49 -1.23
N THR A 827 0.22 15.44 -1.35
CA THR A 827 -0.68 15.71 -0.22
C THR A 827 -2.00 14.94 -0.29
N GLN A 828 -2.50 14.56 0.89
CA GLN A 828 -3.83 14.02 1.15
C GLN A 828 -4.56 14.92 2.14
N ILE A 829 -5.54 15.68 1.66
CA ILE A 829 -6.27 16.67 2.44
C ILE A 829 -7.69 16.16 2.68
N ARG A 830 -8.08 15.88 3.93
CA ARG A 830 -9.45 15.48 4.29
C ARG A 830 -10.18 16.60 5.00
N VAL A 831 -11.31 17.02 4.45
CA VAL A 831 -12.21 18.04 5.04
C VAL A 831 -13.54 17.37 5.39
N SER A 832 -13.86 17.27 6.69
CA SER A 832 -15.17 16.73 7.10
C SER A 832 -16.31 17.70 6.82
N ALA A 833 -17.56 17.20 6.81
CA ALA A 833 -18.78 18.00 6.65
C ALA A 833 -18.99 19.11 7.71
N ARG A 834 -18.09 19.23 8.70
CA ARG A 834 -18.03 20.31 9.71
C ARG A 834 -16.75 21.17 9.60
N ASN A 835 -16.06 21.12 8.47
CA ASN A 835 -14.78 21.78 8.19
C ASN A 835 -13.63 21.40 9.14
N ALA A 836 -13.60 20.17 9.65
CA ALA A 836 -12.42 19.65 10.34
C ALA A 836 -11.40 19.18 9.29
N VAL A 837 -10.24 19.83 9.24
CA VAL A 837 -9.17 19.53 8.27
C VAL A 837 -8.13 18.61 8.90
N SER A 838 -8.04 17.39 8.37
CA SER A 838 -7.05 16.37 8.71
C SER A 838 -6.25 15.96 7.47
N PHE A 839 -5.20 15.17 7.67
CA PHE A 839 -4.39 14.59 6.61
C PHE A 839 -4.27 13.08 6.86
N GLY A 840 -3.64 12.35 5.96
CA GLY A 840 -3.09 11.03 6.25
C GLY A 840 -1.58 11.06 6.03
N THR A 841 -1.12 10.43 4.95
CA THR A 841 0.30 10.31 4.64
C THR A 841 0.99 11.68 4.44
N GLY A 842 2.24 11.79 4.90
CA GLY A 842 3.10 12.97 4.73
C GLY A 842 3.22 13.87 5.98
N ASP A 843 3.75 15.08 5.81
CA ASP A 843 3.94 16.05 6.90
C ASP A 843 2.67 16.89 7.11
N GLU A 844 1.98 16.72 8.25
CA GLU A 844 0.74 17.46 8.56
C GLU A 844 0.93 18.98 8.55
N ALA A 845 2.09 19.50 8.96
CA ALA A 845 2.31 20.94 9.14
C ALA A 845 2.58 21.63 7.79
N ALA A 846 3.35 20.98 6.91
CA ALA A 846 3.57 21.42 5.53
C ALA A 846 2.28 21.35 4.71
N GLN A 847 1.51 20.26 4.84
CA GLN A 847 0.19 20.15 4.18
C GLN A 847 -0.80 21.20 4.70
N ARG A 848 -0.88 21.42 6.02
CA ARG A 848 -1.75 22.46 6.61
C ARG A 848 -1.37 23.89 6.22
N ALA A 849 -0.11 24.14 5.86
CA ALA A 849 0.32 25.45 5.35
C ALA A 849 -0.16 25.73 3.91
N ARG A 850 -0.56 24.70 3.15
CA ARG A 850 -0.96 24.78 1.74
C ARG A 850 -2.47 24.89 1.51
N VAL A 851 -3.30 24.67 2.54
CA VAL A 851 -4.76 24.56 2.40
C VAL A 851 -5.55 25.56 3.24
N ALA A 852 -6.62 26.08 2.65
CA ALA A 852 -7.76 26.67 3.36
C ALA A 852 -9.05 26.03 2.86
N SER A 853 -10.04 25.88 3.74
CA SER A 853 -11.33 25.27 3.41
C SER A 853 -12.50 25.87 4.19
N ALA A 854 -13.69 25.72 3.63
CA ALA A 854 -14.98 26.05 4.23
C ALA A 854 -16.04 24.99 3.86
N THR A 855 -17.12 24.91 4.64
CA THR A 855 -18.20 23.93 4.40
C THR A 855 -19.57 24.50 4.72
N ALA A 856 -20.57 24.14 3.92
CA ALA A 856 -21.98 24.42 4.17
C ALA A 856 -22.80 23.12 4.18
N LEU A 857 -23.90 23.10 4.94
CA LEU A 857 -24.91 22.03 4.81
C LEU A 857 -25.90 22.40 3.70
N THR A 858 -26.37 21.41 2.94
CA THR A 858 -27.28 21.59 1.81
C THR A 858 -28.61 20.84 2.03
N ASP A 859 -29.63 21.12 1.22
CA ASP A 859 -30.91 20.40 1.23
C ASP A 859 -30.74 18.98 0.64
N GLY A 860 -30.04 18.11 1.36
CA GLY A 860 -29.70 16.74 0.94
C GLY A 860 -28.21 16.41 0.94
N GLY A 861 -27.42 17.02 1.84
CA GLY A 861 -26.03 16.67 2.08
C GLY A 861 -25.21 17.85 2.61
N TYR A 862 -24.00 18.00 2.08
CA TYR A 862 -23.07 19.06 2.45
C TYR A 862 -22.22 19.50 1.25
N ARG A 863 -21.46 20.57 1.44
CA ARG A 863 -20.53 21.14 0.48
C ARG A 863 -19.17 21.32 1.15
N VAL A 864 -18.12 20.98 0.42
CA VAL A 864 -16.74 21.35 0.73
C VAL A 864 -16.24 22.32 -0.33
N GLU A 865 -15.70 23.45 0.09
CA GLU A 865 -14.95 24.37 -0.77
C GLU A 865 -13.52 24.52 -0.21
N ALA A 866 -12.51 24.40 -1.05
CA ALA A 866 -11.12 24.40 -0.64
C ALA A 866 -10.19 25.06 -1.67
N SER A 867 -9.11 25.67 -1.19
CA SER A 867 -7.98 26.16 -1.99
C SER A 867 -6.69 25.44 -1.59
N VAL A 868 -5.93 24.92 -2.55
CA VAL A 868 -4.69 24.15 -2.35
C VAL A 868 -3.54 24.77 -3.15
N ASP A 869 -2.44 25.09 -2.47
CA ASP A 869 -1.22 25.62 -3.08
C ASP A 869 -0.48 24.51 -3.87
N LEU A 870 -0.32 24.71 -5.19
CA LEU A 870 0.43 23.84 -6.09
C LEU A 870 1.94 24.14 -6.09
N LEU A 871 2.41 24.99 -5.18
CA LEU A 871 3.81 25.35 -4.99
C LEU A 871 4.41 25.90 -6.29
N SER A 872 5.63 25.50 -6.64
CA SER A 872 6.30 25.88 -7.90
C SER A 872 5.76 25.16 -9.14
N TYR A 873 4.78 24.26 -9.02
CA TYR A 873 4.28 23.46 -10.14
C TYR A 873 3.09 24.11 -10.87
N GLY A 874 2.40 25.09 -10.26
CA GLY A 874 1.20 25.69 -10.84
C GLY A 874 1.46 26.70 -11.97
N GLY A 875 0.91 26.43 -13.16
CA GLY A 875 0.89 27.36 -14.29
C GLY A 875 0.09 26.84 -15.50
N PRO A 876 -0.21 27.67 -16.51
CA PRO A 876 -0.96 27.21 -17.69
C PRO A 876 -0.15 26.17 -18.48
N GLY A 877 -0.80 25.08 -18.88
CA GLY A 877 -0.18 23.93 -19.55
C GLY A 877 0.47 22.90 -18.61
N THR A 878 0.43 23.10 -17.28
CA THR A 878 1.00 22.15 -16.31
C THR A 878 0.03 21.03 -15.97
N PHE A 879 0.56 19.82 -15.74
CA PHE A 879 -0.20 18.64 -15.33
C PHE A 879 0.07 18.33 -13.85
N HIS A 880 -0.98 17.92 -13.13
CA HIS A 880 -0.93 17.55 -11.71
C HIS A 880 -1.66 16.22 -11.53
N GLY A 881 -1.14 15.34 -10.70
CA GLY A 881 -1.90 14.15 -10.30
C GLY A 881 -2.99 14.58 -9.31
N LEU A 882 -4.24 14.23 -9.58
CA LEU A 882 -5.39 14.63 -8.75
C LEU A 882 -6.30 13.44 -8.47
N ASP A 883 -6.88 13.38 -7.28
CA ASP A 883 -8.06 12.55 -7.02
C ASP A 883 -8.98 13.22 -5.99
N PHE A 884 -10.26 12.84 -6.04
CA PHE A 884 -11.32 13.31 -5.15
C PHE A 884 -12.07 12.10 -4.59
N GLN A 885 -12.17 12.02 -3.27
CA GLN A 885 -12.81 10.93 -2.55
C GLN A 885 -13.94 11.47 -1.68
N VAL A 886 -15.01 10.69 -1.52
CA VAL A 886 -16.01 10.87 -0.46
C VAL A 886 -15.96 9.66 0.47
N ASN A 887 -15.82 9.92 1.76
CA ASN A 887 -16.17 8.96 2.81
C ASN A 887 -17.63 9.22 3.23
N ASP A 888 -18.41 8.15 3.33
CA ASP A 888 -19.84 8.12 3.67
C ASP A 888 -20.01 7.46 5.04
N ALA A 889 -20.70 8.09 5.98
CA ALA A 889 -20.78 7.64 7.37
C ALA A 889 -22.21 7.45 7.89
N THR A 890 -22.40 6.52 8.84
CA THR A 890 -23.64 6.39 9.62
C THR A 890 -23.39 5.66 10.94
N GLY A 891 -23.83 6.26 12.05
CA GLY A 891 -23.74 5.66 13.38
C GLY A 891 -22.34 5.68 13.98
N GLY A 892 -21.50 6.61 13.54
CA GLY A 892 -20.09 6.69 13.93
C GLY A 892 -19.16 5.69 13.23
N ALA A 893 -19.65 4.97 12.21
CA ALA A 893 -18.89 4.07 11.36
C ALA A 893 -18.96 4.51 9.88
N ARG A 894 -17.94 4.15 9.09
CA ARG A 894 -17.95 4.36 7.63
C ARG A 894 -18.82 3.29 6.98
N THR A 895 -19.66 3.69 6.03
CA THR A 895 -20.59 2.83 5.30
C THR A 895 -20.26 2.73 3.81
N ALA A 896 -19.55 3.69 3.23
CA ALA A 896 -18.99 3.58 1.88
C ALA A 896 -17.77 4.49 1.65
N VAL A 897 -17.07 4.24 0.54
CA VAL A 897 -16.06 5.12 -0.06
C VAL A 897 -16.32 5.20 -1.56
N ARG A 898 -16.25 6.41 -2.12
CA ARG A 898 -16.26 6.63 -3.57
C ARG A 898 -15.17 7.57 -4.04
N ASN A 899 -14.55 7.25 -5.16
CA ASN A 899 -13.48 8.06 -5.76
C ASN A 899 -13.85 8.57 -7.16
N TRP A 900 -13.15 9.60 -7.62
CA TRP A 900 -13.17 10.02 -9.03
C TRP A 900 -12.22 9.18 -9.87
N ALA A 901 -10.97 8.99 -9.43
CA ALA A 901 -9.91 8.37 -10.23
C ALA A 901 -9.44 6.99 -9.73
N ASP A 902 -8.94 6.82 -8.51
CA ASP A 902 -8.44 5.51 -8.04
C ASP A 902 -9.59 4.57 -7.65
N PRO A 903 -9.84 3.45 -8.36
CA PRO A 903 -10.88 2.49 -7.99
C PRO A 903 -10.49 1.59 -6.80
N THR A 904 -9.24 1.64 -6.33
CA THR A 904 -8.71 0.69 -5.34
C THR A 904 -8.78 1.17 -3.89
N GLY A 905 -9.00 2.46 -3.66
CA GLY A 905 -8.93 3.07 -2.32
C GLY A 905 -7.50 3.15 -1.75
N ALA A 906 -6.48 2.81 -2.54
CA ALA A 906 -5.08 2.88 -2.15
C ALA A 906 -4.47 4.29 -2.30
N GLY A 907 -5.24 5.27 -2.78
CA GLY A 907 -4.82 6.66 -2.97
C GLY A 907 -4.17 7.32 -1.74
N TYR A 908 -4.57 6.95 -0.51
CA TYR A 908 -3.91 7.43 0.72
C TYR A 908 -2.48 6.90 0.90
N GLN A 909 -2.10 5.83 0.19
CA GLN A 909 -0.75 5.24 0.20
C GLN A 909 0.04 5.57 -1.07
N SER A 910 -0.61 5.76 -2.23
CA SER A 910 0.06 5.77 -3.53
C SER A 910 -0.53 6.76 -4.54
N THR A 911 0.33 7.56 -5.16
CA THR A 911 0.00 8.50 -6.25
C THR A 911 -0.23 7.80 -7.60
N ALA A 912 0.17 6.53 -7.73
CA ALA A 912 0.32 5.83 -9.01
C ALA A 912 -0.99 5.43 -9.74
N ARG A 913 -2.15 5.67 -9.13
CA ARG A 913 -3.50 5.53 -9.77
C ARG A 913 -4.34 6.82 -9.74
N TRP A 914 -3.82 7.92 -9.21
CA TRP A 914 -4.55 9.20 -9.26
C TRP A 914 -4.79 9.64 -10.69
N GLY A 915 -5.87 10.38 -10.91
CA GLY A 915 -6.19 11.02 -12.17
C GLY A 915 -5.23 12.17 -12.48
N VAL A 916 -5.53 12.94 -13.51
CA VAL A 916 -4.67 14.02 -14.01
C VAL A 916 -5.49 15.26 -14.32
N GLY A 917 -5.16 16.38 -13.68
CA GLY A 917 -5.66 17.71 -14.03
C GLY A 917 -4.64 18.48 -14.86
N GLN A 918 -5.01 18.92 -16.06
CA GLN A 918 -4.23 19.92 -16.81
C GLN A 918 -4.75 21.33 -16.47
N LEU A 919 -3.88 22.24 -16.02
CA LEU A 919 -4.27 23.63 -15.81
C LEU A 919 -4.35 24.36 -17.16
N VAL A 920 -5.55 24.71 -17.62
CA VAL A 920 -5.74 25.43 -18.89
C VAL A 920 -5.99 26.93 -18.65
N GLY A 921 -5.45 27.77 -19.53
CA GLY A 921 -5.62 29.23 -19.44
C GLY A 921 -7.04 29.69 -19.75
N LEU A 922 -7.34 30.97 -19.50
CA LEU A 922 -8.65 31.56 -19.83
C LEU A 922 -9.01 31.31 -21.32
N PRO A 923 -10.24 30.84 -21.63
CA PRO A 923 -10.60 30.43 -22.99
C PRO A 923 -10.63 31.62 -23.96
N VAL A 924 -9.65 31.67 -24.86
CA VAL A 924 -9.43 32.82 -25.75
C VAL A 924 -10.52 32.90 -26.84
N PRO A 925 -11.32 33.98 -26.91
CA PRO A 925 -12.49 34.04 -27.78
C PRO A 925 -12.11 34.14 -29.27
N ALA A 926 -12.81 33.37 -30.12
CA ALA A 926 -12.56 33.39 -31.56
C ALA A 926 -12.71 34.80 -32.17
N TRP A 927 -11.76 35.19 -33.02
CA TRP A 927 -11.74 36.49 -33.70
C TRP A 927 -13.00 36.71 -34.55
N LYS A 928 -13.62 37.87 -34.41
CA LYS A 928 -14.88 38.22 -35.07
C LYS A 928 -14.72 39.50 -35.89
N ALA A 929 -14.96 39.41 -37.19
CA ALA A 929 -15.12 40.58 -38.05
C ALA A 929 -16.26 41.48 -37.52
N GLY A 930 -16.11 42.79 -37.70
CA GLY A 930 -17.00 43.83 -37.16
C GLY A 930 -16.76 44.19 -35.69
N THR A 931 -16.11 43.34 -34.90
CA THR A 931 -15.73 43.63 -33.51
C THR A 931 -14.58 44.63 -33.46
N VAL A 932 -14.59 45.48 -32.45
CA VAL A 932 -13.50 46.39 -32.09
C VAL A 932 -12.70 45.75 -30.97
N TYR A 933 -11.37 45.76 -31.10
CA TYR A 933 -10.42 45.26 -30.12
C TYR A 933 -9.42 46.37 -29.73
N THR A 934 -8.89 46.28 -28.51
CA THR A 934 -7.94 47.21 -27.90
C THR A 934 -6.62 46.54 -27.51
N ALA A 935 -5.61 47.35 -27.17
CA ALA A 935 -4.30 46.82 -26.75
C ALA A 935 -4.46 45.90 -25.52
N GLY A 936 -3.99 44.65 -25.64
CA GLY A 936 -4.14 43.60 -24.63
C GLY A 936 -5.27 42.60 -24.91
N ASP A 937 -6.24 42.91 -25.78
CA ASP A 937 -7.32 41.97 -26.09
C ASP A 937 -6.78 40.73 -26.83
N GLN A 938 -7.12 39.52 -26.37
CA GLN A 938 -6.70 38.28 -27.03
C GLN A 938 -7.83 37.65 -27.85
N VAL A 939 -7.46 37.02 -28.97
CA VAL A 939 -8.37 36.27 -29.84
C VAL A 939 -7.74 34.97 -30.35
N SER A 940 -8.55 33.93 -30.54
CA SER A 940 -8.14 32.72 -31.26
C SER A 940 -8.47 32.83 -32.75
N HIS A 941 -7.54 32.42 -33.62
CA HIS A 941 -7.73 32.43 -35.07
C HIS A 941 -6.85 31.39 -35.77
N GLU A 942 -7.45 30.57 -36.64
CA GLU A 942 -6.73 29.55 -37.47
C GLU A 942 -5.79 28.62 -36.68
N GLY A 943 -6.10 28.38 -35.40
CA GLY A 943 -5.35 27.49 -34.50
C GLY A 943 -4.45 28.21 -33.49
N ALA A 944 -4.08 29.47 -33.74
CA ALA A 944 -3.20 30.26 -32.89
C ALA A 944 -3.93 31.33 -32.06
N VAL A 945 -3.31 31.77 -30.97
CA VAL A 945 -3.77 32.88 -30.11
C VAL A 945 -3.03 34.15 -30.51
N PHE A 946 -3.76 35.26 -30.65
CA PHE A 946 -3.21 36.56 -30.99
C PHE A 946 -3.62 37.62 -29.97
N THR A 947 -2.65 38.36 -29.45
CA THR A 947 -2.86 39.58 -28.66
C THR A 947 -2.93 40.80 -29.59
N ALA A 948 -3.90 41.69 -29.39
CA ALA A 948 -3.92 43.00 -30.04
C ALA A 948 -2.88 43.92 -29.40
N LEU A 949 -1.95 44.44 -30.20
CA LEU A 949 -0.92 45.40 -29.79
C LEU A 949 -1.47 46.83 -29.68
N TRP A 950 -2.49 47.16 -30.48
CA TRP A 950 -3.16 48.46 -30.50
C TRP A 950 -4.59 48.32 -31.02
N TRP A 951 -5.35 49.43 -30.97
CA TRP A 951 -6.74 49.48 -31.43
C TRP A 951 -6.90 48.91 -32.85
N THR A 952 -7.81 47.95 -33.03
CA THR A 952 -8.06 47.31 -34.31
C THR A 952 -9.54 46.95 -34.49
N ARG A 953 -9.94 46.83 -35.75
CA ARG A 953 -11.28 46.41 -36.17
C ARG A 953 -11.19 45.89 -37.60
N ASP A 954 -11.86 44.77 -37.89
CA ASP A 954 -11.92 44.15 -39.23
C ASP A 954 -10.57 43.70 -39.84
N GLN A 955 -9.42 43.97 -39.20
CA GLN A 955 -8.12 43.42 -39.56
C GLN A 955 -7.99 42.00 -39.00
N ARG A 956 -7.71 41.02 -39.87
CA ARG A 956 -7.60 39.59 -39.52
C ARG A 956 -6.26 39.30 -38.81
N PRO A 957 -6.24 38.46 -37.76
CA PRO A 957 -4.99 37.90 -37.21
C PRO A 957 -4.24 37.05 -38.24
N GLY A 958 -2.95 36.80 -38.03
CA GLY A 958 -2.08 36.06 -38.97
C GLY A 958 -1.87 36.70 -40.36
N ALA A 959 -2.58 37.77 -40.71
CA ALA A 959 -2.56 38.33 -42.07
C ALA A 959 -1.27 39.08 -42.44
N THR A 960 -0.45 39.47 -41.45
CA THR A 960 0.91 40.01 -41.63
C THR A 960 1.60 40.15 -40.27
N PRO A 961 2.91 39.87 -40.17
CA PRO A 961 3.68 40.01 -38.92
C PRO A 961 3.88 41.46 -38.47
N TRP A 962 3.53 42.44 -39.30
CA TRP A 962 3.55 43.87 -38.98
C TRP A 962 2.16 44.42 -38.64
N GLY A 963 1.20 43.53 -38.35
CA GLY A 963 -0.19 43.85 -38.09
C GLY A 963 -0.45 44.33 -36.66
N PRO A 964 -1.71 44.69 -36.36
CA PRO A 964 -2.16 45.00 -35.00
C PRO A 964 -2.21 43.76 -34.09
N TRP A 965 -2.05 42.56 -34.66
CA TRP A 965 -2.09 41.29 -33.98
C TRP A 965 -0.68 40.73 -33.85
N ALA A 966 -0.36 40.23 -32.66
CA ALA A 966 0.87 39.54 -32.30
C ALA A 966 0.51 38.14 -31.80
N GLU A 967 1.05 37.12 -32.44
CA GLU A 967 0.82 35.71 -32.13
C GLU A 967 1.56 35.32 -30.85
N VAL A 968 0.81 34.86 -29.86
CA VAL A 968 1.37 34.36 -28.60
C VAL A 968 2.04 33.03 -28.91
N GLY A 969 3.35 32.94 -28.62
CA GLY A 969 4.08 31.69 -28.74
C GLY A 969 3.49 30.60 -27.87
N ALA A 970 3.26 29.42 -28.43
CA ALA A 970 2.86 28.24 -27.67
C ALA A 970 3.89 27.96 -26.56
N PRO A 971 3.47 27.57 -25.34
CA PRO A 971 4.41 27.21 -24.28
C PRO A 971 5.22 25.97 -24.68
N VAL A 972 6.54 26.04 -24.54
CA VAL A 972 7.46 24.92 -24.76
C VAL A 972 8.17 24.61 -23.44
N VAL A 973 8.05 23.37 -22.98
CA VAL A 973 8.66 22.91 -21.73
C VAL A 973 10.12 22.53 -21.99
N CYS A 974 11.05 23.26 -21.38
CA CYS A 974 12.47 22.98 -21.40
C CYS A 974 12.91 22.35 -20.06
N ALA A 975 14.07 21.69 -20.03
CA ALA A 975 14.69 21.16 -18.81
C ALA A 975 15.05 22.23 -17.75
N SER A 976 14.80 23.50 -18.04
CA SER A 976 15.05 24.66 -17.18
C SER A 976 13.81 25.55 -16.95
N GLY A 977 12.62 25.07 -17.29
CA GLY A 977 11.34 25.78 -17.17
C GLY A 977 10.61 25.92 -18.50
N THR A 978 9.41 26.50 -18.48
CA THR A 978 8.60 26.72 -19.70
C THR A 978 8.87 28.12 -20.26
N ASP A 979 9.21 28.21 -21.55
CA ASP A 979 9.34 29.47 -22.31
C ASP A 979 8.40 29.45 -23.53
N PRO A 980 7.94 30.60 -24.05
CA PRO A 980 7.10 30.64 -25.25
C PRO A 980 7.91 30.37 -26.52
N ALA A 981 7.31 29.70 -27.50
CA ALA A 981 7.87 29.57 -28.84
C ALA A 981 8.06 30.94 -29.53
N TRP A 982 9.06 31.06 -30.40
CA TRP A 982 9.21 32.26 -31.23
C TRP A 982 8.13 32.34 -32.32
N THR A 983 7.54 33.51 -32.52
CA THR A 983 6.60 33.80 -33.62
C THR A 983 7.04 35.02 -34.43
N GLU A 984 6.72 35.05 -35.73
CA GLU A 984 7.12 36.16 -36.60
C GLU A 984 6.46 37.50 -36.23
N SER A 985 5.31 37.46 -35.56
CA SER A 985 4.42 38.61 -35.39
C SER A 985 4.46 39.27 -34.01
N TRP A 986 5.09 38.65 -33.02
CA TRP A 986 5.22 39.18 -31.65
C TRP A 986 6.25 40.31 -31.51
N GLU A 987 6.04 41.19 -30.52
CA GLU A 987 6.94 42.29 -30.18
C GLU A 987 7.70 41.93 -28.90
N TYR A 988 8.95 41.47 -29.06
CA TYR A 988 9.81 41.02 -27.97
C TYR A 988 10.66 42.18 -27.44
N ASP A 989 10.56 42.48 -26.15
CA ASP A 989 11.40 43.50 -25.52
C ASP A 989 12.76 42.94 -25.03
N GLY A 990 13.71 43.85 -24.79
CA GLY A 990 15.09 43.47 -24.43
C GLY A 990 15.19 42.78 -23.06
N GLY A 991 15.36 41.47 -23.06
CA GLY A 991 15.45 40.60 -21.88
C GLY A 991 14.49 39.41 -21.90
N GLU A 992 13.53 39.37 -22.82
CA GLU A 992 12.60 38.24 -22.99
C GLU A 992 13.31 37.01 -23.59
N THR A 993 12.85 35.81 -23.22
CA THR A 993 13.35 34.53 -23.73
C THR A 993 12.27 33.81 -24.53
N VAL A 994 12.68 33.10 -25.59
CA VAL A 994 11.82 32.24 -26.42
C VAL A 994 12.50 30.91 -26.72
N VAL A 995 11.72 29.91 -27.15
CA VAL A 995 12.24 28.68 -27.76
C VAL A 995 12.13 28.75 -29.28
N HIS A 996 13.19 28.37 -29.99
CA HIS A 996 13.22 28.25 -31.45
C HIS A 996 14.34 27.29 -31.87
N ASP A 997 14.06 26.36 -32.78
CA ASP A 997 14.98 25.33 -33.27
C ASP A 997 15.78 24.65 -32.14
N GLY A 998 15.07 23.96 -31.24
CA GLY A 998 15.65 23.24 -30.09
C GLY A 998 16.32 24.10 -29.01
N HIS A 999 16.49 25.40 -29.24
CA HIS A 999 17.30 26.30 -28.43
C HIS A 999 16.47 27.37 -27.72
N ARG A 1000 16.94 27.81 -26.56
CA ARG A 1000 16.45 28.96 -25.80
C ARG A 1000 17.22 30.21 -26.24
N TRP A 1001 16.49 31.28 -26.57
CA TRP A 1001 17.05 32.52 -27.10
C TRP A 1001 16.56 33.74 -26.32
N THR A 1002 17.47 34.56 -25.78
CA THR A 1002 17.13 35.83 -25.11
C THR A 1002 17.29 37.02 -26.06
N ALA A 1003 16.31 37.92 -26.11
CA ALA A 1003 16.36 39.16 -26.87
C ALA A 1003 17.32 40.17 -26.22
N ARG A 1004 18.32 40.64 -26.97
CA ARG A 1004 19.30 41.67 -26.54
C ARG A 1004 18.73 43.10 -26.58
N TRP A 1005 17.73 43.31 -27.42
CA TRP A 1005 16.99 44.55 -27.63
C TRP A 1005 15.70 44.23 -28.42
N TYR A 1006 14.80 45.20 -28.54
CA TYR A 1006 13.51 45.08 -29.23
C TYR A 1006 13.59 44.32 -30.57
N SER A 1007 12.76 43.28 -30.71
CA SER A 1007 12.70 42.41 -31.89
C SER A 1007 11.25 42.16 -32.33
N ARG A 1008 11.01 42.17 -33.65
CA ARG A 1008 9.76 41.74 -34.29
C ARG A 1008 10.11 41.26 -35.70
N ASN A 1009 9.59 40.11 -36.11
CA ASN A 1009 9.90 39.47 -37.41
C ASN A 1009 11.39 39.44 -37.74
N GLN A 1010 12.20 39.04 -36.75
CA GLN A 1010 13.62 38.75 -36.88
C GLN A 1010 13.84 37.41 -36.19
N GLU A 1011 14.07 36.39 -36.98
CA GLU A 1011 14.16 34.98 -36.58
C GLU A 1011 15.42 34.73 -35.73
N PRO A 1012 15.34 33.97 -34.62
CA PRO A 1012 16.53 33.49 -33.89
C PRO A 1012 17.43 32.63 -34.78
N GLY A 1013 18.71 32.49 -34.42
CA GLY A 1013 19.71 31.79 -35.26
C GLY A 1013 20.10 32.46 -36.60
N SER A 1014 19.16 33.12 -37.30
CA SER A 1014 19.28 33.60 -38.69
C SER A 1014 20.48 34.51 -38.99
N THR A 1015 21.05 35.17 -37.97
CA THR A 1015 22.33 35.89 -38.08
C THR A 1015 23.01 36.06 -36.71
N PRO A 1016 24.33 35.85 -36.60
CA PRO A 1016 25.07 36.02 -35.34
C PRO A 1016 25.11 37.48 -34.86
N TRP A 1017 24.73 38.45 -35.72
CA TRP A 1017 24.61 39.87 -35.41
C TRP A 1017 23.16 40.31 -35.14
N GLY A 1018 22.24 39.35 -35.02
CA GLY A 1018 20.81 39.60 -34.77
C GLY A 1018 20.49 40.04 -33.33
N PRO A 1019 19.20 40.33 -33.07
CA PRO A 1019 18.72 40.71 -31.74
C PRO A 1019 18.84 39.56 -30.73
N TRP A 1020 18.86 38.31 -31.18
CA TRP A 1020 18.84 37.15 -30.31
C TRP A 1020 20.21 36.73 -29.80
N GLN A 1021 20.23 36.16 -28.60
CA GLN A 1021 21.35 35.46 -28.01
C GLN A 1021 20.90 34.05 -27.62
N ASP A 1022 21.52 33.04 -28.23
CA ASP A 1022 21.47 31.65 -27.74
C ASP A 1022 21.96 31.58 -26.29
N ILE A 1023 21.20 30.93 -25.42
CA ILE A 1023 21.52 30.67 -24.02
C ILE A 1023 21.61 29.17 -23.70
N GLY A 1024 21.48 28.28 -24.69
CA GLY A 1024 21.55 26.83 -24.57
C GLY A 1024 20.33 26.11 -25.14
N ALA A 1025 20.36 24.77 -25.13
CA ALA A 1025 19.23 23.94 -25.49
C ALA A 1025 18.02 24.18 -24.56
N CYS A 1026 16.83 23.88 -25.09
CA CYS A 1026 15.60 23.67 -24.34
C CYS A 1026 15.61 22.25 -23.72
#